data_AF-A0A1L0DFM6-F1
#
_entry.id   AF-A0A1L0DFM6-F1
#
_cell.length_a   1.000
_cell.length_b   1.000
_cell.length_c   1.000
_cell.angle_alpha   90.00
_cell.angle_beta   90.00
_cell.angle_gamma   90.00
#
_symmetry.space_group_name_H-M   'P 1'
#
loop_
_entity.id
_entity.type
_entity.pdbx_description
1 polymer ?
#
loop_
_entity_poly.entity_id
_entity_poly.type
_entity_poly.pdbx_seq_one_letter_code
_entity_poly.pdbx_strand_id
1 'polypeptide(L)'
;MFLLSDSSVSDQEDEDRIIQEYSSPVTYESRLGYSPLTGAASWNPGDYTVVDSQFLHAFINGFMPAVSPQFCHPRLQPRAVFLPHGQSEPLMQELFFACGAAFMGGNNPDLKAVAERKYHTVFNKFTRRLSQSNGVIEEWMVVATLLFTLRDKFTGTTPELPVAHLSQTINLIRTLRAQLGDYSITMKFFVESFLFNYSVMLISGGKMIREMQLPSPFEIFDECRRAFNYRPFRCAVPFMNNPVFGAASLAFELAAKASWLVSKCPLDKHDMVIVCDLLGETYRMERPEIRLGPGDKISAQEFVQLQESVAVSDVTILACQLLLLRMLNPGLLLLHDIVKERVKQIITLFRLFSIDTQLWVVCSWLLLVTGLSRHRKTKCNEGRPQCANCVKMNIECVWPASLLASLPHGSSFKIKKLPKKIGVDFIFYGDQKCGETNSRVSQVTSKHKGTKFKVHEMKFKVHEMKKEENNDLVEKISTFQEPLNLESLSLDDLIQNSPDQENSDLDPLGLEALDLDALNLDALNLDALNLDTSNQEVSEKLSLYEKLCYSQSEDNQDEEDHEFIESSPQDFANSLQVSFPRENDNDDLINSVFPLFFNSPQALDDEQNLVPYLGLTPLSGNKTWLSGVEFSNNEPLFLHAFIHGFIPSISPQHCHPQLTPLAVFVPQGILEPIVRDVFYACGAAFIAHGNPQILPIARRRYANCLASFANRLSATKGKIEEWMVAAALLFTLRDKFSGTTPELPTTHLSKAVELIRILRKTAGDKSVTLKFFVDSFLFNYSVVLITSGPLAKKLLPSPFKIFDEWRSVYEYQPFQCFAPWMNNPVFGAATKSFELAAKASWLVHLFPLNDNDMVTACALLAESYQLELPKLSKPTKELSSRDFLHVQQSVAVNDICKLATQLLLIRLMHPTLELGHEIVSCRVRQILDIAKTICKDSTLWVICSWLLMITGLCVENDEDREFVLDNCRRAAELFRAALWAKICDFLEEAWGCADHPGPGWNHIFDVKALLTLCL
;
A
#
# COMPACT_ATOMS: atom_id res chain seq x y z
N MET A 1 3.31 19.29 -38.01
CA MET A 1 2.50 19.91 -39.06
C MET A 1 1.14 19.21 -39.06
N PHE A 2 0.14 19.79 -38.40
CA PHE A 2 -1.24 19.28 -38.37
C PHE A 2 -2.17 20.49 -38.49
N LEU A 3 -3.11 20.42 -39.43
CA LEU A 3 -4.16 21.42 -39.59
C LEU A 3 -5.48 20.74 -39.19
N LEU A 4 -6.03 21.16 -38.04
CA LEU A 4 -7.41 20.90 -37.69
C LEU A 4 -8.26 22.08 -38.17
N SER A 5 -9.45 21.80 -38.68
CA SER A 5 -10.42 22.81 -39.12
C SER A 5 -11.26 23.29 -37.94
N ASP A 6 -11.52 24.59 -37.84
CA ASP A 6 -12.35 25.17 -36.78
C ASP A 6 -13.81 24.64 -36.82
N SER A 7 -14.21 23.91 -35.77
CA SER A 7 -15.58 23.41 -35.51
C SER A 7 -16.15 23.94 -34.19
N SER A 8 -15.88 25.21 -33.88
CA SER A 8 -15.94 25.81 -32.54
C SER A 8 -17.31 25.92 -31.83
N VAL A 9 -18.37 25.29 -32.34
CA VAL A 9 -19.73 25.37 -31.77
C VAL A 9 -20.25 24.01 -31.28
N SER A 10 -20.03 22.91 -32.03
CA SER A 10 -20.38 21.55 -31.58
C SER A 10 -19.62 21.15 -30.32
N ASP A 11 -18.34 21.50 -30.28
CA ASP A 11 -17.38 20.98 -29.31
C ASP A 11 -17.65 21.55 -27.90
N GLN A 12 -18.29 22.71 -27.81
CA GLN A 12 -18.73 23.34 -26.56
C GLN A 12 -19.93 22.61 -25.95
N GLU A 13 -20.94 22.24 -26.76
CA GLU A 13 -22.12 21.52 -26.30
C GLU A 13 -21.78 20.08 -25.86
N ASP A 14 -20.82 19.42 -26.53
CA ASP A 14 -20.28 18.14 -26.08
C ASP A 14 -19.49 18.27 -24.76
N GLU A 15 -18.68 19.32 -24.57
CA GLU A 15 -17.96 19.56 -23.29
C GLU A 15 -18.92 19.81 -22.13
N ASP A 16 -19.93 20.66 -22.32
CA ASP A 16 -20.95 20.93 -21.30
C ASP A 16 -21.81 19.68 -21.01
N ARG A 17 -22.15 18.85 -22.00
CA ARG A 17 -22.89 17.59 -21.76
C ARG A 17 -22.06 16.58 -20.96
N ILE A 18 -20.82 16.35 -21.37
CA ILE A 18 -19.88 15.44 -20.66
C ILE A 18 -19.79 15.85 -19.19
N ILE A 19 -19.66 17.15 -18.91
CA ILE A 19 -19.46 17.62 -17.54
C ILE A 19 -20.77 17.63 -16.75
N GLN A 20 -21.94 17.93 -17.34
CA GLN A 20 -23.23 17.74 -16.66
C GLN A 20 -23.48 16.28 -16.23
N GLU A 21 -23.07 15.31 -17.05
CA GLU A 21 -23.20 13.88 -16.75
C GLU A 21 -22.30 13.44 -15.58
N TYR A 22 -21.16 14.11 -15.37
CA TYR A 22 -20.21 13.80 -14.27
C TYR A 22 -20.26 14.77 -13.08
N SER A 23 -20.94 15.92 -13.16
CA SER A 23 -21.00 16.96 -12.12
C SER A 23 -22.04 16.70 -11.02
N SER A 24 -22.40 15.44 -10.78
CA SER A 24 -22.93 15.03 -9.48
C SER A 24 -21.95 15.46 -8.38
N PRO A 25 -22.39 15.95 -7.20
CA PRO A 25 -21.50 16.48 -6.17
C PRO A 25 -20.68 15.38 -5.48
N VAL A 26 -19.63 14.90 -6.16
CA VAL A 26 -18.68 13.90 -5.66
C VAL A 26 -17.83 14.52 -4.55
N THR A 27 -17.72 13.81 -3.44
CA THR A 27 -17.26 14.26 -2.12
C THR A 27 -15.75 14.53 -1.99
N TYR A 28 -15.09 15.01 -3.05
CA TYR A 28 -13.64 15.25 -3.08
C TYR A 28 -13.16 16.31 -2.07
N GLU A 29 -14.01 17.29 -1.74
CA GLU A 29 -13.74 18.32 -0.71
C GLU A 29 -13.43 17.71 0.67
N SER A 30 -13.98 16.53 0.98
CA SER A 30 -13.90 15.92 2.32
C SER A 30 -12.53 15.36 2.71
N ARG A 31 -11.61 15.16 1.76
CA ARG A 31 -10.37 14.38 1.99
C ARG A 31 -9.09 15.18 2.21
N LEU A 32 -9.06 16.47 1.87
CA LEU A 32 -7.81 17.26 1.89
C LEU A 32 -7.78 18.40 2.92
N GLY A 33 -8.87 18.65 3.65
CA GLY A 33 -8.91 19.58 4.80
C GLY A 33 -8.69 21.07 4.50
N TYR A 34 -8.36 21.45 3.26
CA TYR A 34 -8.12 22.84 2.89
C TYR A 34 -9.42 23.66 2.83
N SER A 35 -9.46 24.73 3.61
CA SER A 35 -10.54 25.73 3.61
C SER A 35 -10.76 26.32 2.20
N PRO A 36 -12.03 26.58 1.79
CA PRO A 36 -12.33 27.11 0.46
C PRO A 36 -11.68 28.47 0.21
N LEU A 37 -10.70 28.47 -0.71
CA LEU A 37 -10.26 29.61 -1.51
C LEU A 37 -10.03 30.96 -0.77
N THR A 38 -9.53 30.93 0.46
CA THR A 38 -9.21 32.13 1.28
C THR A 38 -8.17 33.09 0.68
N GLY A 39 -7.54 32.74 -0.45
CA GLY A 39 -6.66 33.60 -1.25
C GLY A 39 -7.14 33.88 -2.68
N ALA A 40 -8.36 33.48 -3.07
CA ALA A 40 -8.84 33.63 -4.46
C ALA A 40 -9.78 34.83 -4.68
N ALA A 41 -9.83 35.80 -3.76
CA ALA A 41 -10.69 36.98 -3.84
C ALA A 41 -10.43 37.92 -5.05
N SER A 42 -9.44 37.61 -5.89
CA SER A 42 -9.16 38.29 -7.17
C SER A 42 -9.68 37.54 -8.41
N TRP A 43 -10.14 36.29 -8.28
CA TRP A 43 -10.66 35.50 -9.39
C TRP A 43 -12.18 35.69 -9.43
N ASN A 44 -12.66 36.57 -10.31
CA ASN A 44 -14.09 36.82 -10.49
C ASN A 44 -14.80 35.55 -10.98
N PRO A 45 -15.77 34.99 -10.23
CA PRO A 45 -16.46 33.78 -10.66
C PRO A 45 -17.36 33.98 -11.89
N GLY A 46 -17.63 35.22 -12.29
CA GLY A 46 -18.43 35.57 -13.47
C GLY A 46 -17.64 35.61 -14.79
N ASP A 47 -16.31 35.58 -14.74
CA ASP A 47 -15.44 35.67 -15.93
C ASP A 47 -15.13 34.29 -16.54
N TYR A 48 -15.66 33.21 -15.95
CA TYR A 48 -15.37 31.81 -16.31
C TYR A 48 -16.64 30.99 -16.56
N THR A 49 -16.52 29.95 -17.38
CA THR A 49 -17.56 28.91 -17.46
C THR A 49 -17.57 28.08 -16.16
N VAL A 50 -18.69 27.39 -15.89
CA VAL A 50 -18.75 26.42 -14.76
C VAL A 50 -17.71 25.30 -14.95
N VAL A 51 -17.50 24.88 -16.21
CA VAL A 51 -16.50 23.91 -16.64
C VAL A 51 -15.08 24.36 -16.29
N ASP A 52 -14.67 25.55 -16.73
CA ASP A 52 -13.32 26.05 -16.50
C ASP A 52 -13.09 26.40 -15.02
N SER A 53 -14.14 26.76 -14.28
CA SER A 53 -14.12 26.90 -12.82
C SER A 53 -13.83 25.57 -12.11
N GLN A 54 -14.43 24.47 -12.56
CA GLN A 54 -14.13 23.11 -12.05
C GLN A 54 -12.71 22.69 -12.40
N PHE A 55 -12.24 22.96 -13.62
CA PHE A 55 -10.85 22.67 -14.00
C PHE A 55 -9.85 23.52 -13.21
N LEU A 56 -10.11 24.80 -12.97
CA LEU A 56 -9.28 25.65 -12.11
C LEU A 56 -9.22 25.11 -10.67
N HIS A 57 -10.36 24.66 -10.12
CA HIS A 57 -10.40 24.02 -8.81
C HIS A 57 -9.58 22.73 -8.77
N ALA A 58 -9.73 21.85 -9.77
CA ALA A 58 -8.95 20.62 -9.91
C ALA A 58 -7.45 20.90 -10.11
N PHE A 59 -7.08 21.97 -10.81
CA PHE A 59 -5.71 22.42 -10.91
C PHE A 59 -5.15 22.85 -9.55
N ILE A 60 -5.85 23.75 -8.84
CA ILE A 60 -5.36 24.35 -7.59
C ILE A 60 -5.24 23.32 -6.48
N ASN A 61 -6.24 22.46 -6.32
CA ASN A 61 -6.37 21.54 -5.17
C ASN A 61 -6.00 20.07 -5.48
N GLY A 62 -5.83 19.71 -6.75
CA GLY A 62 -5.46 18.35 -7.18
C GLY A 62 -4.11 18.30 -7.92
N PHE A 63 -4.00 19.00 -9.05
CA PHE A 63 -2.80 18.97 -9.90
C PHE A 63 -1.57 19.58 -9.21
N MET A 64 -1.64 20.83 -8.74
CA MET A 64 -0.47 21.52 -8.16
C MET A 64 0.17 20.77 -6.98
N PRO A 65 -0.59 20.21 -6.00
CA PRO A 65 -0.01 19.39 -4.95
C PRO A 65 0.65 18.12 -5.49
N ALA A 66 -0.04 17.39 -6.39
CA ALA A 66 0.44 16.14 -6.96
C ALA A 66 1.75 16.27 -7.77
N VAL A 67 2.06 17.46 -8.31
CA VAL A 67 3.29 17.69 -9.09
C VAL A 67 4.46 18.30 -8.31
N SER A 68 4.26 18.71 -7.04
CA SER A 68 5.31 19.34 -6.23
C SER A 68 5.07 19.12 -4.72
N PRO A 69 5.39 17.93 -4.21
CA PRO A 69 4.91 17.44 -2.91
C PRO A 69 5.74 17.83 -1.68
N GLN A 70 6.85 18.56 -1.81
CA GLN A 70 7.76 18.83 -0.68
C GLN A 70 7.21 19.90 0.28
N PHE A 71 7.31 19.64 1.58
CA PHE A 71 7.07 20.67 2.58
C PHE A 71 8.19 21.71 2.56
N CYS A 72 7.84 22.90 2.09
CA CYS A 72 8.73 24.05 1.96
C CYS A 72 8.06 25.33 2.47
N HIS A 73 8.86 26.38 2.62
CA HIS A 73 8.40 27.68 3.11
C HIS A 73 7.16 28.19 2.34
N PRO A 74 6.10 28.71 3.00
CA PRO A 74 4.83 29.05 2.34
C PRO A 74 4.91 30.00 1.13
N ARG A 75 5.97 30.82 1.03
CA ARG A 75 6.21 31.71 -0.13
C ARG A 75 6.98 31.06 -1.29
N LEU A 76 7.45 29.82 -1.13
CA LEU A 76 8.06 28.99 -2.18
C LEU A 76 7.14 27.89 -2.67
N GLN A 77 6.03 27.63 -1.96
CA GLN A 77 4.99 26.70 -2.39
C GLN A 77 4.51 27.03 -3.82
N PRO A 78 4.28 26.04 -4.71
CA PRO A 78 3.85 26.28 -6.09
C PRO A 78 2.62 27.18 -6.20
N ARG A 79 1.69 27.08 -5.25
CA ARG A 79 0.51 27.95 -5.15
C ARG A 79 0.87 29.44 -5.04
N ALA A 80 1.95 29.78 -4.33
CA ALA A 80 2.42 31.16 -4.16
C ALA A 80 3.24 31.66 -5.36
N VAL A 81 3.79 30.76 -6.18
CA VAL A 81 4.59 31.11 -7.37
C VAL A 81 3.74 31.13 -8.64
N PHE A 82 2.90 30.13 -8.88
CA PHE A 82 2.15 29.97 -10.12
C PHE A 82 0.89 30.85 -10.18
N LEU A 83 0.07 30.89 -9.12
CA LEU A 83 -1.22 31.58 -9.18
C LEU A 83 -1.15 33.08 -9.48
N PRO A 84 -0.14 33.86 -9.02
CA PRO A 84 0.02 35.25 -9.44
C PRO A 84 0.14 35.43 -10.96
N HIS A 85 0.85 34.54 -11.65
CA HIS A 85 0.95 34.58 -13.11
C HIS A 85 -0.37 34.23 -13.79
N GLY A 86 -1.14 33.30 -13.22
CA GLY A 86 -2.53 33.04 -13.63
C GLY A 86 -3.43 34.26 -13.45
N GLN A 87 -3.30 34.99 -12.35
CA GLN A 87 -4.07 36.22 -12.09
C GLN A 87 -3.71 37.36 -13.07
N SER A 88 -2.48 37.40 -13.60
CA SER A 88 -2.02 38.46 -14.50
C SER A 88 -2.13 38.17 -16.00
N GLU A 89 -2.05 36.91 -16.43
CA GLU A 89 -1.91 36.51 -17.84
C GLU A 89 -3.00 35.50 -18.25
N PRO A 90 -3.94 35.86 -19.15
CA PRO A 90 -5.00 34.96 -19.61
C PRO A 90 -4.50 33.61 -20.18
N LEU A 91 -3.36 33.57 -20.86
CA LEU A 91 -2.79 32.31 -21.36
C LEU A 91 -2.39 31.34 -20.24
N MET A 92 -2.04 31.86 -19.06
CA MET A 92 -1.79 31.02 -17.88
C MET A 92 -3.09 30.43 -17.31
N GLN A 93 -4.21 31.15 -17.41
CA GLN A 93 -5.52 30.65 -16.98
C GLN A 93 -5.99 29.50 -17.87
N GLU A 94 -5.89 29.64 -19.19
CA GLU A 94 -6.16 28.55 -20.15
C GLU A 94 -5.30 27.31 -19.89
N LEU A 95 -4.02 27.51 -19.53
CA LEU A 95 -3.11 26.42 -19.17
C LEU A 95 -3.48 25.75 -17.85
N PHE A 96 -3.94 26.51 -16.84
CA PHE A 96 -4.47 25.94 -15.61
C PHE A 96 -5.71 25.07 -15.89
N PHE A 97 -6.61 25.50 -16.78
CA PHE A 97 -7.76 24.68 -17.18
C PHE A 97 -7.31 23.39 -17.89
N ALA A 98 -6.33 23.46 -18.79
CA ALA A 98 -5.77 22.29 -19.47
C ALA A 98 -5.10 21.29 -18.50
N CYS A 99 -4.37 21.78 -17.48
CA CYS A 99 -3.77 20.96 -16.43
C CYS A 99 -4.83 20.36 -15.47
N GLY A 100 -5.87 21.11 -15.12
CA GLY A 100 -6.99 20.64 -14.30
C GLY A 100 -7.84 19.58 -15.00
N ALA A 101 -8.13 19.78 -16.29
CA ALA A 101 -8.78 18.78 -17.14
C ALA A 101 -7.92 17.51 -17.26
N ALA A 102 -6.60 17.64 -17.40
CA ALA A 102 -5.68 16.50 -17.41
C ALA A 102 -5.68 15.72 -16.09
N PHE A 103 -5.81 16.41 -14.95
CA PHE A 103 -5.95 15.78 -13.63
C PHE A 103 -7.25 14.98 -13.51
N MET A 104 -8.39 15.58 -13.87
CA MET A 104 -9.70 14.91 -13.83
C MET A 104 -9.81 13.76 -14.87
N GLY A 105 -9.18 13.92 -16.04
CA GLY A 105 -9.12 12.92 -17.10
C GLY A 105 -8.27 11.69 -16.81
N GLY A 106 -7.57 11.62 -15.68
CA GLY A 106 -6.73 10.47 -15.31
C GLY A 106 -7.48 9.13 -15.26
N ASN A 107 -8.79 9.15 -14.94
CA ASN A 107 -9.68 7.98 -14.95
C ASN A 107 -10.85 8.10 -15.95
N ASN A 108 -10.93 9.19 -16.73
CA ASN A 108 -12.07 9.48 -17.61
C ASN A 108 -11.56 9.79 -19.04
N PRO A 109 -11.86 8.94 -20.05
CA PRO A 109 -11.32 9.09 -21.40
C PRO A 109 -11.85 10.33 -22.14
N ASP A 110 -13.08 10.75 -21.85
CA ASP A 110 -13.73 11.88 -22.51
C ASP A 110 -13.13 13.20 -22.00
N LEU A 111 -12.96 13.33 -20.67
CA LEU A 111 -12.22 14.44 -20.07
C LEU A 111 -10.75 14.45 -20.50
N LYS A 112 -10.14 13.29 -20.80
CA LYS A 112 -8.80 13.28 -21.42
C LYS A 112 -8.81 13.90 -22.81
N ALA A 113 -9.82 13.64 -23.65
CA ALA A 113 -9.94 14.30 -24.95
C ALA A 113 -10.09 15.83 -24.82
N VAL A 114 -10.89 16.31 -23.86
CA VAL A 114 -10.98 17.74 -23.50
C VAL A 114 -9.61 18.30 -23.09
N ALA A 115 -8.88 17.57 -22.25
CA ALA A 115 -7.56 17.97 -21.78
C ALA A 115 -6.50 18.07 -22.90
N GLU A 116 -6.55 17.20 -23.93
CA GLU A 116 -5.69 17.32 -25.12
C GLU A 116 -6.11 18.51 -26.01
N ARG A 117 -7.42 18.76 -26.21
CA ARG A 117 -7.91 19.93 -26.96
C ARG A 117 -7.47 21.25 -26.32
N LYS A 118 -7.75 21.45 -25.02
CA LYS A 118 -7.37 22.68 -24.31
C LYS A 118 -5.85 22.87 -24.27
N TYR A 119 -5.09 21.79 -24.07
CA TYR A 119 -3.62 21.81 -24.15
C TYR A 119 -3.10 22.28 -25.51
N HIS A 120 -3.57 21.70 -26.62
CA HIS A 120 -3.10 22.10 -27.95
C HIS A 120 -3.48 23.56 -28.29
N THR A 121 -4.67 24.00 -27.90
CA THR A 121 -5.11 25.39 -28.09
C THR A 121 -4.20 26.38 -27.36
N VAL A 122 -3.95 26.18 -26.06
CA VAL A 122 -3.10 27.11 -25.30
C VAL A 122 -1.62 27.00 -25.68
N PHE A 123 -1.11 25.83 -26.03
CA PHE A 123 0.26 25.65 -26.53
C PHE A 123 0.50 26.38 -27.86
N ASN A 124 -0.46 26.34 -28.78
CA ASN A 124 -0.40 27.09 -30.04
C ASN A 124 -0.42 28.62 -29.80
N LYS A 125 -1.29 29.10 -28.89
CA LYS A 125 -1.33 30.51 -28.48
C LYS A 125 -0.01 30.95 -27.84
N PHE A 126 0.53 30.14 -26.92
CA PHE A 126 1.82 30.37 -26.25
C PHE A 126 2.96 30.47 -27.26
N THR A 127 3.06 29.53 -28.20
CA THR A 127 4.11 29.50 -29.22
C THR A 127 4.07 30.75 -30.13
N ARG A 128 2.87 31.23 -30.49
CA ARG A 128 2.68 32.51 -31.18
C ARG A 128 3.12 33.70 -30.32
N ARG A 129 2.71 33.75 -29.04
CA ARG A 129 3.10 34.84 -28.11
C ARG A 129 4.61 34.89 -27.89
N LEU A 130 5.26 33.74 -27.75
CA LEU A 130 6.71 33.61 -27.54
C LEU A 130 7.51 34.08 -28.78
N SER A 131 7.08 33.70 -29.99
CA SER A 131 7.71 34.18 -31.24
C SER A 131 7.49 35.68 -31.50
N GLN A 132 6.46 36.29 -30.92
CA GLN A 132 6.21 37.73 -30.96
C GLN A 132 6.94 38.53 -29.86
N SER A 133 7.65 37.86 -28.94
CA SER A 133 8.28 38.50 -27.76
C SER A 133 9.48 39.40 -28.05
N ASN A 134 10.06 39.31 -29.26
CA ASN A 134 11.33 39.94 -29.63
C ASN A 134 12.51 39.64 -28.64
N GLY A 135 12.44 38.52 -27.92
CA GLY A 135 13.46 38.13 -26.92
C GLY A 135 13.25 38.69 -25.51
N VAL A 136 12.18 39.45 -25.27
CA VAL A 136 11.76 39.83 -23.92
C VAL A 136 11.05 38.63 -23.28
N ILE A 137 11.67 38.01 -22.27
CA ILE A 137 11.14 36.82 -21.62
C ILE A 137 10.55 37.21 -20.27
N GLU A 138 9.27 36.91 -20.08
CA GLU A 138 8.53 37.22 -18.86
C GLU A 138 8.49 35.98 -17.95
N GLU A 139 8.47 36.15 -16.63
CA GLU A 139 8.53 35.04 -15.66
C GLU A 139 7.45 33.97 -15.91
N TRP A 140 6.24 34.40 -16.30
CA TRP A 140 5.13 33.51 -16.60
C TRP A 140 5.43 32.55 -17.77
N MET A 141 6.30 32.92 -18.72
CA MET A 141 6.67 32.06 -19.86
C MET A 141 7.47 30.84 -19.39
N VAL A 142 8.31 30.99 -18.35
CA VAL A 142 9.03 29.88 -17.72
C VAL A 142 8.07 28.97 -16.95
N VAL A 143 7.07 29.57 -16.28
CA VAL A 143 6.01 28.80 -15.61
C VAL A 143 5.17 28.01 -16.61
N ALA A 144 4.87 28.59 -17.78
CA ALA A 144 4.13 27.91 -18.84
C ALA A 144 4.88 26.64 -19.33
N THR A 145 6.17 26.74 -19.64
CA THR A 145 6.95 25.57 -20.13
C THR A 145 7.20 24.52 -19.05
N LEU A 146 7.33 24.93 -17.78
CA LEU A 146 7.34 24.00 -16.64
C LEU A 146 5.99 23.27 -16.48
N LEU A 147 4.86 23.98 -16.60
CA LEU A 147 3.54 23.37 -16.50
C LEU A 147 3.21 22.46 -17.70
N PHE A 148 3.62 22.81 -18.92
CA PHE A 148 3.53 21.90 -20.07
C PHE A 148 4.34 20.61 -19.81
N THR A 149 5.59 20.72 -19.33
CA THR A 149 6.42 19.57 -18.93
C THR A 149 5.73 18.69 -17.88
N LEU A 150 5.17 19.30 -16.83
CA LEU A 150 4.51 18.60 -15.73
C LEU A 150 3.20 17.93 -16.17
N ARG A 151 2.42 18.60 -17.01
CA ARG A 151 1.16 18.10 -17.58
C ARG A 151 1.40 16.86 -18.43
N ASP A 152 2.38 16.92 -19.32
CA ASP A 152 2.68 15.82 -20.26
C ASP A 152 3.30 14.61 -19.54
N LYS A 153 4.10 14.86 -18.49
CA LYS A 153 4.51 13.80 -17.53
C LYS A 153 3.30 13.16 -16.82
N PHE A 154 2.31 13.95 -16.42
CA PHE A 154 1.13 13.48 -15.68
C PHE A 154 0.16 12.67 -16.56
N THR A 155 -0.10 13.11 -17.81
CA THR A 155 -0.99 12.40 -18.75
C THR A 155 -0.36 11.16 -19.37
N GLY A 156 0.94 10.94 -19.14
CA GLY A 156 1.69 9.79 -19.64
C GLY A 156 1.99 9.89 -21.13
N THR A 157 2.33 11.08 -21.64
CA THR A 157 2.78 11.22 -23.04
C THR A 157 4.12 10.51 -23.26
N THR A 158 4.51 10.38 -24.52
CA THR A 158 5.84 9.89 -24.86
C THR A 158 6.93 10.93 -24.47
N PRO A 159 8.17 10.52 -24.12
CA PRO A 159 9.17 11.42 -23.52
C PRO A 159 9.63 12.59 -24.41
N GLU A 160 9.45 12.47 -25.72
CA GLU A 160 9.70 13.49 -26.75
C GLU A 160 9.25 14.89 -26.30
N LEU A 161 8.01 14.98 -25.80
CA LEU A 161 7.32 16.24 -25.61
C LEU A 161 7.72 16.94 -24.30
N PRO A 162 7.76 16.27 -23.12
CA PRO A 162 8.42 16.81 -21.92
C PRO A 162 9.88 17.22 -22.14
N VAL A 163 10.65 16.47 -22.94
CA VAL A 163 12.06 16.80 -23.23
C VAL A 163 12.18 18.06 -24.08
N ALA A 164 11.30 18.24 -25.08
CA ALA A 164 11.23 19.47 -25.85
C ALA A 164 10.86 20.69 -24.98
N HIS A 165 9.85 20.56 -24.11
CA HIS A 165 9.46 21.61 -23.16
C HIS A 165 10.58 21.96 -22.18
N LEU A 166 11.36 20.98 -21.71
CA LEU A 166 12.54 21.21 -20.87
C LEU A 166 13.65 21.97 -21.62
N SER A 167 13.92 21.61 -22.89
CA SER A 167 14.89 22.33 -23.72
C SER A 167 14.48 23.79 -23.95
N GLN A 168 13.19 24.04 -24.19
CA GLN A 168 12.67 25.41 -24.21
C GLN A 168 12.79 26.10 -22.83
N THR A 169 12.45 25.41 -21.75
CA THR A 169 12.49 25.94 -20.37
C THR A 169 13.88 26.44 -20.00
N ILE A 170 14.95 25.68 -20.25
CA ILE A 170 16.30 26.14 -19.87
C ILE A 170 16.75 27.35 -20.69
N ASN A 171 16.37 27.44 -21.96
CA ASN A 171 16.70 28.61 -22.79
C ASN A 171 15.93 29.87 -22.33
N LEU A 172 14.68 29.71 -21.85
CA LEU A 172 13.94 30.80 -21.19
C LEU A 172 14.58 31.18 -19.85
N ILE A 173 14.97 30.22 -19.00
CA ILE A 173 15.66 30.46 -17.72
C ILE A 173 16.97 31.22 -17.94
N ARG A 174 17.81 30.80 -18.91
CA ARG A 174 19.06 31.49 -19.26
C ARG A 174 18.83 32.95 -19.67
N THR A 175 17.81 33.19 -20.50
CA THR A 175 17.47 34.54 -20.98
C THR A 175 16.92 35.42 -19.85
N LEU A 176 15.99 34.89 -19.04
CA LEU A 176 15.42 35.57 -17.88
C LEU A 176 16.48 35.85 -16.79
N ARG A 177 17.42 34.93 -16.59
CA ARG A 177 18.57 35.10 -15.68
C ARG A 177 19.49 36.24 -16.11
N ALA A 178 19.71 36.41 -17.41
CA ALA A 178 20.45 37.56 -17.94
C ALA A 178 19.72 38.91 -17.74
N GLN A 179 18.40 38.88 -17.51
CA GLN A 179 17.55 40.06 -17.31
C GLN A 179 17.33 40.39 -15.82
N LEU A 180 17.19 39.38 -14.94
CA LEU A 180 16.87 39.54 -13.51
C LEU A 180 18.01 39.19 -12.53
N GLY A 181 19.05 38.49 -12.99
CA GLY A 181 20.13 37.96 -12.16
C GLY A 181 19.77 36.70 -11.35
N ASP A 182 20.74 36.23 -10.57
CA ASP A 182 20.69 34.90 -9.91
C ASP A 182 19.81 34.83 -8.64
N TYR A 183 19.33 35.96 -8.12
CA TYR A 183 18.86 36.09 -6.73
C TYR A 183 17.35 36.43 -6.57
N SER A 184 16.50 36.00 -7.51
CA SER A 184 15.03 36.10 -7.35
C SER A 184 14.42 34.83 -6.75
N ILE A 185 13.32 34.99 -6.01
CA ILE A 185 12.56 33.88 -5.38
C ILE A 185 11.96 32.97 -6.47
N THR A 186 11.42 33.57 -7.53
CA THR A 186 10.92 32.90 -8.74
C THR A 186 12.02 32.14 -9.45
N MET A 187 13.21 32.74 -9.65
CA MET A 187 14.35 32.10 -10.31
C MET A 187 14.83 30.85 -9.55
N LYS A 188 14.90 30.90 -8.21
CA LYS A 188 15.18 29.73 -7.36
C LYS A 188 14.15 28.61 -7.60
N PHE A 189 12.85 28.93 -7.61
CA PHE A 189 11.81 27.94 -7.90
C PHE A 189 11.92 27.38 -9.34
N PHE A 190 12.12 28.24 -10.34
CA PHE A 190 12.19 27.83 -11.75
C PHE A 190 13.37 26.90 -12.03
N VAL A 191 14.56 27.27 -11.53
CA VAL A 191 15.76 26.44 -11.63
C VAL A 191 15.55 25.10 -10.94
N GLU A 192 14.96 25.08 -9.74
CA GLU A 192 14.77 23.84 -8.99
C GLU A 192 13.73 22.91 -9.65
N SER A 193 12.60 23.46 -10.10
CA SER A 193 11.55 22.72 -10.82
C SER A 193 12.05 22.21 -12.17
N PHE A 194 12.85 22.99 -12.89
CA PHE A 194 13.54 22.53 -14.10
C PHE A 194 14.48 21.37 -13.78
N LEU A 195 15.40 21.53 -12.83
CA LEU A 195 16.39 20.50 -12.48
C LEU A 195 15.71 19.20 -12.02
N PHE A 196 14.65 19.27 -11.22
CA PHE A 196 13.89 18.07 -10.81
C PHE A 196 13.26 17.36 -12.02
N ASN A 197 12.58 18.10 -12.89
CA ASN A 197 11.91 17.51 -14.05
C ASN A 197 12.90 16.93 -15.05
N TYR A 198 14.01 17.63 -15.30
CA TYR A 198 15.16 17.15 -16.08
C TYR A 198 15.75 15.87 -15.48
N SER A 199 16.00 15.83 -14.17
CA SER A 199 16.55 14.66 -13.46
C SER A 199 15.68 13.42 -13.63
N VAL A 200 14.35 13.56 -13.54
CA VAL A 200 13.41 12.45 -13.76
C VAL A 200 13.36 12.02 -15.24
N MET A 201 13.44 12.96 -16.18
CA MET A 201 13.41 12.64 -17.63
C MET A 201 14.67 11.96 -18.14
N LEU A 202 15.82 12.09 -17.48
CA LEU A 202 17.07 11.41 -17.86
C LEU A 202 16.93 9.88 -17.98
N ILE A 203 16.04 9.27 -17.20
CA ILE A 203 15.81 7.81 -17.20
C ILE A 203 14.81 7.40 -18.29
N SER A 204 13.71 8.13 -18.43
CA SER A 204 12.63 7.78 -19.37
C SER A 204 12.96 8.18 -20.81
N GLY A 205 13.71 9.27 -21.01
CA GLY A 205 14.01 9.87 -22.32
C GLY A 205 15.48 9.80 -22.75
N GLY A 206 16.31 8.96 -22.13
CA GLY A 206 17.78 9.05 -22.20
C GLY A 206 18.45 9.09 -23.59
N LYS A 207 17.81 8.57 -24.66
CA LYS A 207 18.29 8.77 -26.05
C LYS A 207 17.96 10.18 -26.55
N MET A 208 16.73 10.62 -26.33
CA MET A 208 16.16 11.88 -26.83
C MET A 208 16.81 13.12 -26.26
N ILE A 209 17.24 13.07 -24.99
CA ILE A 209 17.85 14.22 -24.31
C ILE A 209 19.17 14.62 -24.97
N ARG A 210 19.91 13.65 -25.53
CA ARG A 210 21.09 13.91 -26.37
C ARG A 210 20.71 14.44 -27.75
N GLU A 211 19.66 13.90 -28.36
CA GLU A 211 19.17 14.33 -29.68
C GLU A 211 18.61 15.77 -29.66
N MET A 212 18.01 16.19 -28.54
CA MET A 212 17.52 17.56 -28.33
C MET A 212 18.56 18.51 -27.70
N GLN A 213 19.84 18.10 -27.65
CA GLN A 213 20.98 18.92 -27.22
C GLN A 213 20.82 19.57 -25.84
N LEU A 214 20.13 18.89 -24.91
CA LEU A 214 20.12 19.33 -23.52
C LEU A 214 21.53 19.19 -22.91
N PRO A 215 21.98 20.14 -22.08
CA PRO A 215 23.28 20.06 -21.41
C PRO A 215 23.35 18.83 -20.49
N SER A 216 24.56 18.36 -20.20
CA SER A 216 24.77 17.23 -19.29
C SER A 216 24.42 17.62 -17.84
N PRO A 217 24.13 16.65 -16.95
CA PRO A 217 23.85 16.94 -15.54
C PRO A 217 25.07 17.46 -14.79
N PHE A 218 26.27 17.37 -15.37
CA PHE A 218 27.49 17.94 -14.81
C PHE A 218 27.50 19.45 -15.07
N GLU A 219 27.39 19.86 -16.34
CA GLU A 219 27.39 21.27 -16.74
C GLU A 219 26.20 22.04 -16.15
N ILE A 220 24.98 21.48 -16.19
CA ILE A 220 23.77 22.24 -15.86
C ILE A 220 23.57 22.48 -14.37
N PHE A 221 23.96 21.53 -13.52
CA PHE A 221 23.89 21.70 -12.07
C PHE A 221 24.93 22.74 -11.59
N ASP A 222 26.08 22.85 -12.27
CA ASP A 222 27.10 23.88 -12.01
C ASP A 222 26.73 25.25 -12.59
N GLU A 223 26.14 25.31 -13.80
CA GLU A 223 25.56 26.54 -14.35
C GLU A 223 24.51 27.13 -13.40
N CYS A 224 23.63 26.28 -12.88
CA CYS A 224 22.56 26.64 -11.97
C CYS A 224 23.00 26.81 -10.50
N ARG A 225 24.24 26.46 -10.12
CA ARG A 225 24.72 26.32 -8.73
C ARG A 225 24.36 27.49 -7.80
N ARG A 226 24.48 28.73 -8.31
CA ARG A 226 24.21 29.96 -7.54
C ARG A 226 22.73 30.13 -7.21
N ALA A 227 21.86 30.05 -8.21
CA ALA A 227 20.42 30.11 -8.02
C ALA A 227 19.90 28.90 -7.22
N PHE A 228 20.50 27.73 -7.41
CA PHE A 228 20.18 26.50 -6.67
C PHE A 228 20.48 26.62 -5.18
N ASN A 229 21.65 27.18 -4.82
CA ASN A 229 22.07 27.39 -3.42
C ASN A 229 21.48 28.64 -2.76
N TYR A 230 20.67 29.44 -3.48
CA TYR A 230 20.05 30.63 -2.90
C TYR A 230 18.98 30.27 -1.86
N ARG A 231 19.09 30.87 -0.67
CA ARG A 231 18.19 30.68 0.48
C ARG A 231 17.48 31.99 0.81
N PRO A 232 16.38 32.34 0.11
CA PRO A 232 15.68 33.61 0.31
C PRO A 232 14.98 33.77 1.68
N PHE A 233 14.82 32.70 2.45
CA PHE A 233 14.12 32.72 3.74
C PHE A 233 14.92 32.08 4.88
N ARG A 234 14.89 32.73 6.05
CA ARG A 234 15.37 32.14 7.30
C ARG A 234 14.31 31.17 7.85
N CYS A 235 14.33 29.96 7.31
CA CYS A 235 13.51 28.84 7.79
C CYS A 235 14.17 28.13 8.97
N ALA A 236 13.38 27.43 9.78
CA ALA A 236 13.84 26.63 10.92
C ALA A 236 14.86 25.55 10.51
N VAL A 237 14.61 24.84 9.39
CA VAL A 237 15.63 24.02 8.73
C VAL A 237 15.98 24.58 7.34
N PRO A 238 17.27 24.59 6.93
CA PRO A 238 17.69 25.31 5.72
C PRO A 238 17.00 24.83 4.43
N PHE A 239 16.72 23.53 4.35
CA PHE A 239 16.18 22.87 3.15
C PHE A 239 14.68 23.15 2.91
N MET A 240 13.97 23.83 3.82
CA MET A 240 12.66 24.44 3.51
C MET A 240 12.75 25.56 2.45
N ASN A 241 13.97 25.99 2.08
CA ASN A 241 14.21 26.84 0.91
C ASN A 241 14.18 26.08 -0.43
N ASN A 242 14.05 24.74 -0.43
CA ASN A 242 14.05 23.90 -1.63
C ASN A 242 12.61 23.39 -1.93
N PRO A 243 11.80 24.10 -2.73
CA PRO A 243 10.38 23.77 -2.94
C PRO A 243 10.07 22.46 -3.66
N VAL A 244 11.05 21.84 -4.33
CA VAL A 244 10.83 20.66 -5.19
C VAL A 244 11.71 19.48 -4.77
N PHE A 245 12.92 19.74 -4.25
CA PHE A 245 13.78 18.68 -3.71
C PHE A 245 13.70 18.51 -2.18
N GLY A 246 13.30 19.55 -1.43
CA GLY A 246 13.38 19.54 0.03
C GLY A 246 14.80 19.21 0.51
N ALA A 247 14.92 18.23 1.42
CA ALA A 247 16.22 17.75 1.92
C ALA A 247 17.08 17.05 0.85
N ALA A 248 16.47 16.49 -0.19
CA ALA A 248 17.13 15.59 -1.15
C ALA A 248 17.93 16.28 -2.27
N SER A 249 18.24 17.58 -2.13
CA SER A 249 18.77 18.42 -3.22
C SER A 249 20.09 17.92 -3.81
N LEU A 250 21.02 17.40 -3.01
CA LEU A 250 22.27 16.81 -3.48
C LEU A 250 22.10 15.37 -3.97
N ALA A 251 21.21 14.60 -3.33
CA ALA A 251 20.91 13.23 -3.73
C ALA A 251 20.30 13.18 -5.15
N PHE A 252 19.47 14.16 -5.52
CA PHE A 252 18.91 14.26 -6.87
C PHE A 252 19.93 14.70 -7.94
N GLU A 253 20.96 15.46 -7.57
CA GLU A 253 22.09 15.75 -8.48
C GLU A 253 22.88 14.47 -8.80
N LEU A 254 23.15 13.64 -7.79
CA LEU A 254 23.77 12.32 -7.99
C LEU A 254 22.85 11.40 -8.82
N ALA A 255 21.54 11.41 -8.57
CA ALA A 255 20.57 10.67 -9.37
C ALA A 255 20.59 11.08 -10.84
N ALA A 256 20.68 12.39 -11.13
CA ALA A 256 20.81 12.90 -12.49
C ALA A 256 22.13 12.47 -13.15
N LYS A 257 23.27 12.69 -12.48
CA LYS A 257 24.60 12.31 -12.97
C LYS A 257 24.70 10.81 -13.26
N ALA A 258 24.23 9.96 -12.34
CA ALA A 258 24.15 8.51 -12.54
C ALA A 258 23.22 8.14 -13.72
N SER A 259 22.04 8.75 -13.83
CA SER A 259 21.07 8.45 -14.88
C SER A 259 21.53 8.83 -16.28
N TRP A 260 22.27 9.94 -16.42
CA TRP A 260 22.93 10.29 -17.68
C TRP A 260 23.99 9.25 -18.07
N LEU A 261 24.79 8.78 -17.12
CA LEU A 261 25.77 7.72 -17.37
C LEU A 261 25.08 6.39 -17.74
N VAL A 262 23.93 6.03 -17.14
CA VAL A 262 23.12 4.87 -17.60
C VAL A 262 22.77 4.97 -19.08
N SER A 263 22.45 6.17 -19.58
CA SER A 263 22.14 6.37 -21.00
C SER A 263 23.33 6.11 -21.93
N LYS A 264 24.57 6.14 -21.43
CA LYS A 264 25.79 5.88 -22.19
C LYS A 264 26.17 4.39 -22.26
N CYS A 265 25.63 3.53 -21.40
CA CYS A 265 26.02 2.12 -21.30
C CYS A 265 26.04 1.38 -22.68
N PRO A 266 27.10 0.64 -23.03
CA PRO A 266 28.29 0.32 -22.22
C PRO A 266 29.25 1.50 -22.05
N LEU A 267 29.75 1.67 -20.83
CA LEU A 267 30.62 2.78 -20.44
C LEU A 267 32.05 2.60 -20.97
N ASP A 268 32.73 3.71 -21.26
CA ASP A 268 34.16 3.72 -21.52
C ASP A 268 34.98 3.82 -20.21
N LYS A 269 36.32 3.84 -20.32
CA LYS A 269 37.22 3.91 -19.16
C LYS A 269 37.08 5.20 -18.34
N HIS A 270 36.76 6.32 -18.98
CA HIS A 270 36.60 7.61 -18.31
C HIS A 270 35.24 7.66 -17.58
N ASP A 271 34.16 7.23 -18.23
CA ASP A 271 32.86 7.09 -17.60
C ASP A 271 32.87 6.13 -16.40
N MET A 272 33.63 5.03 -16.48
CA MET A 272 33.81 4.11 -15.35
C MET A 272 34.51 4.75 -14.15
N VAL A 273 35.44 5.69 -14.37
CA VAL A 273 36.04 6.48 -13.28
C VAL A 273 34.99 7.39 -12.65
N ILE A 274 34.20 8.11 -13.46
CA ILE A 274 33.13 8.98 -12.96
C ILE A 274 32.09 8.17 -12.15
N VAL A 275 31.75 6.94 -12.56
CA VAL A 275 30.85 6.07 -11.76
C VAL A 275 31.47 5.70 -10.40
N CYS A 276 32.77 5.41 -10.34
CA CYS A 276 33.48 5.17 -9.08
C CYS A 276 33.51 6.42 -8.18
N ASP A 277 33.74 7.60 -8.75
CA ASP A 277 33.78 8.86 -8.00
C ASP A 277 32.40 9.23 -7.45
N LEU A 278 31.34 9.14 -8.26
CA LEU A 278 29.95 9.34 -7.83
C LEU A 278 29.53 8.31 -6.77
N LEU A 279 29.99 7.06 -6.87
CA LEU A 279 29.74 6.05 -5.83
C LEU A 279 30.45 6.44 -4.52
N GLY A 280 31.68 6.94 -4.60
CA GLY A 280 32.38 7.55 -3.47
C GLY A 280 31.62 8.74 -2.86
N GLU A 281 31.06 9.63 -3.68
CA GLU A 281 30.21 10.74 -3.23
C GLU A 281 28.94 10.24 -2.52
N THR A 282 28.26 9.20 -3.03
CA THR A 282 27.09 8.60 -2.34
C THR A 282 27.42 7.95 -0.99
N TYR A 283 28.68 7.66 -0.69
CA TYR A 283 29.12 7.15 0.62
C TYR A 283 29.62 8.26 1.56
N ARG A 284 30.00 9.43 1.04
CA ARG A 284 30.41 10.61 1.83
C ARG A 284 29.25 11.58 2.10
N MET A 285 28.06 11.32 1.58
CA MET A 285 26.91 12.23 1.72
C MET A 285 26.33 12.15 3.14
N GLU A 286 26.56 13.21 3.92
CA GLU A 286 25.96 13.38 5.24
C GLU A 286 24.42 13.39 5.16
N ARG A 287 23.78 12.77 6.15
CA ARG A 287 22.32 12.73 6.26
C ARG A 287 21.78 14.12 6.60
N PRO A 288 20.79 14.67 5.87
CA PRO A 288 20.22 15.98 6.20
C PRO A 288 19.56 15.99 7.59
N GLU A 289 20.11 16.78 8.52
CA GLU A 289 19.61 16.86 9.90
C GLU A 289 18.50 17.90 10.09
N ILE A 290 17.54 17.57 10.98
CA ILE A 290 16.47 18.46 11.43
C ILE A 290 16.89 19.11 12.76
N ARG A 291 17.84 20.04 12.71
CA ARG A 291 18.26 20.84 13.87
C ARG A 291 17.33 22.04 14.05
N LEU A 292 16.52 22.05 15.11
CA LEU A 292 15.60 23.15 15.44
C LEU A 292 16.27 24.13 16.42
N GLY A 293 16.17 25.43 16.16
CA GLY A 293 16.73 26.47 17.01
C GLY A 293 15.80 26.85 18.19
N PRO A 294 16.34 27.44 19.27
CA PRO A 294 15.53 27.97 20.37
C PRO A 294 14.53 29.04 19.87
N GLY A 295 13.25 28.69 19.85
CA GLY A 295 12.16 29.54 19.39
C GLY A 295 11.57 29.19 18.02
N ASP A 296 12.14 28.22 17.29
CA ASP A 296 11.51 27.69 16.08
C ASP A 296 10.22 26.95 16.42
N LYS A 297 9.10 27.36 15.81
CA LYS A 297 7.79 26.76 16.01
C LYS A 297 7.42 25.94 14.79
N ILE A 298 7.57 24.62 14.90
CA ILE A 298 7.12 23.62 13.92
C ILE A 298 6.07 22.76 14.62
N SER A 299 4.93 22.52 13.97
CA SER A 299 3.91 21.58 14.46
C SER A 299 4.34 20.13 14.24
N ALA A 300 3.74 19.18 14.98
CA ALA A 300 4.05 17.76 14.82
C ALA A 300 3.85 17.26 13.38
N GLN A 301 2.84 17.77 12.66
CA GLN A 301 2.59 17.42 11.26
C GLN A 301 3.69 17.92 10.32
N GLU A 302 4.12 19.18 10.48
CA GLU A 302 5.21 19.75 9.69
C GLU A 302 6.55 19.04 9.98
N PHE A 303 6.78 18.63 11.24
CA PHE A 303 7.96 17.83 11.62
C PHE A 303 7.97 16.46 10.95
N VAL A 304 6.83 15.76 10.89
CA VAL A 304 6.69 14.51 10.12
C VAL A 304 6.98 14.74 8.63
N GLN A 305 6.45 15.80 8.03
CA GLN A 305 6.74 16.12 6.62
C GLN A 305 8.22 16.45 6.37
N LEU A 306 8.92 17.06 7.32
CA LEU A 306 10.38 17.22 7.26
C LEU A 306 11.11 15.88 7.37
N GLN A 307 10.66 14.95 8.23
CA GLN A 307 11.21 13.59 8.32
C GLN A 307 10.99 12.79 7.04
N GLU A 308 9.81 12.87 6.41
CA GLU A 308 9.56 12.26 5.09
C GLU A 308 10.50 12.84 4.02
N SER A 309 10.77 14.16 4.05
CA SER A 309 11.71 14.81 3.12
C SER A 309 13.15 14.29 3.30
N VAL A 310 13.61 14.08 4.54
CA VAL A 310 14.91 13.44 4.83
C VAL A 310 14.92 11.99 4.34
N ALA A 311 13.86 11.22 4.57
CA ALA A 311 13.74 9.85 4.08
C ALA A 311 13.76 9.76 2.53
N VAL A 312 13.20 10.75 1.82
CA VAL A 312 13.37 10.87 0.36
C VAL A 312 14.85 11.01 -0.02
N SER A 313 15.63 11.82 0.71
CA SER A 313 17.08 11.94 0.47
C SER A 313 17.79 10.61 0.68
N ASP A 314 17.54 9.94 1.80
CA ASP A 314 18.17 8.65 2.15
C ASP A 314 17.88 7.58 1.09
N VAL A 315 16.61 7.41 0.69
CA VAL A 315 16.22 6.45 -0.35
C VAL A 315 16.84 6.82 -1.71
N THR A 316 16.97 8.12 -2.02
CA THR A 316 17.60 8.60 -3.26
C THR A 316 19.09 8.27 -3.31
N ILE A 317 19.82 8.43 -2.20
CA ILE A 317 21.23 8.03 -2.07
C ILE A 317 21.39 6.52 -2.25
N LEU A 318 20.57 5.72 -1.54
CA LEU A 318 20.62 4.25 -1.61
C LEU A 318 20.25 3.73 -3.02
N ALA A 319 19.33 4.39 -3.72
CA ALA A 319 19.01 4.07 -5.11
C ALA A 319 20.16 4.44 -6.07
N CYS A 320 20.85 5.57 -5.85
CA CYS A 320 22.07 5.91 -6.60
C CYS A 320 23.16 4.85 -6.40
N GLN A 321 23.43 4.43 -5.16
CA GLN A 321 24.40 3.36 -4.85
C GLN A 321 24.06 2.07 -5.60
N LEU A 322 22.81 1.60 -5.54
CA LEU A 322 22.36 0.42 -6.28
C LEU A 322 22.54 0.55 -7.80
N LEU A 323 22.27 1.73 -8.36
CA LEU A 323 22.40 1.99 -9.80
C LEU A 323 23.87 2.00 -10.25
N LEU A 324 24.73 2.72 -9.52
CA LEU A 324 26.16 2.84 -9.81
C LEU A 324 26.88 1.49 -9.63
N LEU A 325 26.61 0.74 -8.56
CA LEU A 325 27.11 -0.62 -8.36
C LEU A 325 26.70 -1.56 -9.51
N ARG A 326 25.47 -1.42 -10.02
CA ARG A 326 24.95 -2.20 -11.16
C ARG A 326 25.58 -1.81 -12.50
N MET A 327 26.13 -0.61 -12.60
CA MET A 327 26.89 -0.14 -13.78
C MET A 327 28.35 -0.61 -13.74
N LEU A 328 29.01 -0.54 -12.57
CA LEU A 328 30.35 -1.10 -12.37
C LEU A 328 30.35 -2.64 -12.55
N ASN A 329 29.29 -3.30 -12.09
CA ASN A 329 29.13 -4.75 -12.22
C ASN A 329 27.75 -5.12 -12.78
N PRO A 330 27.59 -5.18 -14.12
CA PRO A 330 26.37 -5.67 -14.77
C PRO A 330 26.06 -7.16 -14.49
N GLY A 331 26.99 -7.90 -13.89
CA GLY A 331 26.78 -9.26 -13.38
C GLY A 331 26.17 -9.32 -11.98
N LEU A 332 26.22 -8.24 -11.19
CA LEU A 332 25.87 -8.19 -9.76
C LEU A 332 24.47 -8.75 -9.50
N LEU A 333 24.40 -9.94 -8.91
CA LEU A 333 23.16 -10.67 -8.68
C LEU A 333 22.40 -10.08 -7.48
N LEU A 334 21.06 -10.23 -7.50
CA LEU A 334 20.19 -9.80 -6.40
C LEU A 334 20.37 -10.57 -5.09
N LEU A 335 21.12 -11.67 -5.14
CA LEU A 335 21.53 -12.42 -3.96
C LEU A 335 22.83 -11.88 -3.34
N HIS A 336 23.49 -10.88 -3.92
CA HIS A 336 24.64 -10.22 -3.30
C HIS A 336 24.18 -9.43 -2.07
N ASP A 337 24.80 -9.64 -0.93
CA ASP A 337 24.31 -9.13 0.36
C ASP A 337 24.28 -7.61 0.44
N ILE A 338 25.24 -6.92 -0.21
CA ILE A 338 25.22 -5.46 -0.35
C ILE A 338 23.96 -4.96 -1.09
N VAL A 339 23.44 -5.72 -2.06
CA VAL A 339 22.20 -5.38 -2.78
C VAL A 339 20.98 -5.69 -1.92
N LYS A 340 20.97 -6.85 -1.22
CA LYS A 340 19.91 -7.20 -0.26
C LYS A 340 19.75 -6.11 0.80
N GLU A 341 20.86 -5.69 1.40
CA GLU A 341 20.86 -4.76 2.53
C GLU A 341 20.45 -3.35 2.12
N ARG A 342 20.95 -2.82 0.99
CA ARG A 342 20.49 -1.52 0.47
C ARG A 342 19.00 -1.54 0.10
N VAL A 343 18.49 -2.64 -0.47
CA VAL A 343 17.04 -2.81 -0.72
C VAL A 343 16.24 -2.92 0.59
N LYS A 344 16.75 -3.62 1.61
CA LYS A 344 16.15 -3.69 2.95
C LYS A 344 16.09 -2.32 3.63
N GLN A 345 17.16 -1.52 3.54
CA GLN A 345 17.22 -0.15 4.04
C GLN A 345 16.19 0.75 3.34
N ILE A 346 16.08 0.68 2.02
CA ILE A 346 15.04 1.39 1.25
C ILE A 346 13.63 0.96 1.69
N ILE A 347 13.37 -0.34 1.87
CA ILE A 347 12.07 -0.85 2.34
C ILE A 347 11.75 -0.39 3.77
N THR A 348 12.75 -0.28 4.65
CA THR A 348 12.57 0.25 6.01
C THR A 348 12.26 1.75 5.96
N LEU A 349 12.99 2.54 5.17
CA LEU A 349 12.73 3.97 4.99
C LEU A 349 11.35 4.24 4.37
N PHE A 350 10.88 3.40 3.43
CA PHE A 350 9.52 3.49 2.88
C PHE A 350 8.40 3.30 3.92
N ARG A 351 8.69 2.81 5.14
CA ARG A 351 7.71 2.76 6.25
C ARG A 351 7.55 4.08 6.99
N LEU A 352 8.44 5.06 6.76
CA LEU A 352 8.34 6.41 7.33
C LEU A 352 7.41 7.33 6.51
N PHE A 353 7.00 6.90 5.32
CA PHE A 353 6.11 7.63 4.43
C PHE A 353 4.66 7.32 4.78
N SER A 354 3.87 8.35 5.08
CA SER A 354 2.43 8.22 5.23
C SER A 354 1.78 7.77 3.91
N ILE A 355 0.68 7.00 3.98
CA ILE A 355 0.04 6.42 2.79
C ILE A 355 -0.46 7.53 1.84
N ASP A 356 -0.92 8.65 2.39
CA ASP A 356 -1.44 9.80 1.64
C ASP A 356 -0.37 10.85 1.28
N THR A 357 0.93 10.61 1.57
CA THR A 357 1.98 11.56 1.18
C THR A 357 2.13 11.65 -0.33
N GLN A 358 2.23 12.87 -0.84
CA GLN A 358 2.40 13.10 -2.27
C GLN A 358 3.86 12.83 -2.72
N LEU A 359 4.78 12.60 -1.78
CA LEU A 359 6.19 12.26 -2.03
C LEU A 359 6.36 10.93 -2.79
N TRP A 360 5.35 10.05 -2.83
CA TRP A 360 5.35 8.86 -3.69
C TRP A 360 5.60 9.18 -5.17
N VAL A 361 5.22 10.38 -5.65
CA VAL A 361 5.52 10.86 -7.01
C VAL A 361 7.02 11.08 -7.21
N VAL A 362 7.71 11.64 -6.21
CA VAL A 362 9.18 11.80 -6.19
C VAL A 362 9.87 10.44 -6.10
N CYS A 363 9.29 9.50 -5.33
CA CYS A 363 9.80 8.14 -5.19
C CYS A 363 9.54 7.22 -6.40
N SER A 364 8.80 7.65 -7.43
CA SER A 364 8.52 6.85 -8.62
C SER A 364 9.79 6.38 -9.36
N TRP A 365 10.84 7.21 -9.39
CA TRP A 365 12.17 6.84 -9.90
C TRP A 365 12.83 5.75 -9.05
N LEU A 366 12.73 5.86 -7.72
CA LEU A 366 13.31 4.94 -6.74
C LEU A 366 12.69 3.54 -6.87
N LEU A 367 11.37 3.49 -7.10
CA LEU A 367 10.61 2.27 -7.38
C LEU A 367 10.98 1.65 -8.74
N LEU A 368 11.40 2.44 -9.73
CA LEU A 368 11.92 1.91 -10.99
C LEU A 368 13.32 1.30 -10.82
N VAL A 369 14.25 1.98 -10.14
CA VAL A 369 15.61 1.46 -9.88
C VAL A 369 15.56 0.19 -9.02
N THR A 370 14.80 0.19 -7.93
CA THR A 370 14.60 -1.00 -7.10
C THR A 370 13.75 -2.08 -7.78
N GLY A 371 12.86 -1.71 -8.70
CA GLY A 371 12.07 -2.63 -9.52
C GLY A 371 12.88 -3.33 -10.64
N LEU A 372 13.87 -2.64 -11.21
CA LEU A 372 14.88 -3.24 -12.10
C LEU A 372 15.79 -4.20 -11.30
N SER A 373 16.03 -3.89 -10.02
CA SER A 373 16.53 -4.81 -8.99
C SER A 373 15.49 -5.83 -8.51
N ARG A 374 14.72 -6.42 -9.45
CA ARG A 374 13.97 -7.68 -9.23
C ARG A 374 14.26 -8.65 -10.36
N HIS A 375 14.42 -9.94 -10.02
CA HIS A 375 14.55 -11.00 -11.01
C HIS A 375 13.24 -11.06 -11.83
N ARG A 376 13.27 -10.46 -13.02
CA ARG A 376 12.16 -10.47 -13.98
C ARG A 376 11.94 -11.93 -14.42
N LYS A 377 11.04 -12.64 -13.73
CA LYS A 377 10.69 -14.04 -14.03
C LYS A 377 10.31 -14.15 -15.49
N THR A 378 11.20 -14.72 -16.31
CA THR A 378 10.98 -14.92 -17.74
C THR A 378 9.80 -15.86 -17.93
N LYS A 379 8.62 -15.30 -18.22
CA LYS A 379 7.42 -16.09 -18.48
C LYS A 379 7.67 -16.97 -19.71
N CYS A 380 7.41 -18.26 -19.58
CA CYS A 380 7.27 -19.13 -20.74
C CYS A 380 6.17 -18.57 -21.64
N ASN A 381 6.35 -18.55 -22.96
CA ASN A 381 5.26 -18.19 -23.89
C ASN A 381 4.48 -19.44 -24.37
N GLU A 382 4.65 -20.56 -23.67
CA GLU A 382 3.95 -21.85 -23.82
C GLU A 382 4.02 -22.54 -25.20
N GLY A 383 4.70 -21.93 -26.18
CA GLY A 383 5.03 -22.55 -27.46
C GLY A 383 5.97 -23.77 -27.29
N ARG A 384 5.52 -24.94 -27.76
CA ARG A 384 6.29 -26.19 -27.84
C ARG A 384 6.92 -26.35 -29.23
N PRO A 385 8.04 -27.07 -29.39
CA PRO A 385 8.81 -27.78 -28.35
C PRO A 385 9.74 -26.87 -27.53
N GLN A 386 10.05 -25.66 -28.01
CA GLN A 386 10.88 -24.69 -27.29
C GLN A 386 10.18 -23.33 -27.27
N CYS A 387 9.99 -22.77 -26.07
CA CYS A 387 9.38 -21.45 -25.94
C CYS A 387 10.36 -20.38 -26.44
N ALA A 388 9.85 -19.36 -27.13
CA ALA A 388 10.66 -18.32 -27.79
C ALA A 388 11.56 -17.57 -26.80
N ASN A 389 11.13 -17.44 -25.54
CA ASN A 389 11.93 -16.83 -24.49
C ASN A 389 13.07 -17.74 -24.00
N CYS A 390 12.92 -19.07 -24.06
CA CYS A 390 14.02 -20.00 -23.74
C CYS A 390 15.09 -19.98 -24.84
N VAL A 391 14.66 -19.97 -26.11
CA VAL A 391 15.55 -19.79 -27.28
C VAL A 391 16.30 -18.47 -27.16
N LYS A 392 15.60 -17.34 -26.96
CA LYS A 392 16.21 -16.00 -26.84
C LYS A 392 17.20 -15.87 -25.68
N MET A 393 16.97 -16.59 -24.59
CA MET A 393 17.86 -16.59 -23.40
C MET A 393 18.96 -17.66 -23.45
N ASN A 394 19.03 -18.47 -24.52
CA ASN A 394 19.94 -19.61 -24.68
C ASN A 394 19.90 -20.60 -23.49
N ILE A 395 18.69 -20.98 -23.07
CA ILE A 395 18.41 -21.92 -21.98
C ILE A 395 17.59 -23.11 -22.45
N GLU A 396 17.80 -24.26 -21.81
CA GLU A 396 17.07 -25.50 -22.09
C GLU A 396 15.59 -25.36 -21.72
N CYS A 397 14.70 -25.61 -22.68
CA CYS A 397 13.25 -25.48 -22.48
C CYS A 397 12.66 -26.79 -21.93
N VAL A 398 12.72 -26.97 -20.61
CA VAL A 398 12.16 -28.14 -19.92
C VAL A 398 10.64 -28.03 -19.81
N TRP A 399 9.94 -29.15 -19.98
CA TRP A 399 8.49 -29.28 -19.82
C TRP A 399 8.15 -30.35 -18.77
N PRO A 400 7.01 -30.25 -18.08
CA PRO A 400 6.54 -31.34 -17.23
C PRO A 400 6.20 -32.58 -18.07
N ALA A 401 6.42 -33.77 -17.50
CA ALA A 401 6.24 -35.05 -18.20
C ALA A 401 4.78 -35.37 -18.58
N SER A 402 3.81 -34.69 -17.98
CA SER A 402 2.38 -34.76 -18.36
C SER A 402 1.74 -33.38 -18.33
N LEU A 403 0.56 -33.23 -18.95
CA LEU A 403 -0.22 -31.99 -18.93
C LEU A 403 -0.82 -31.66 -17.55
N LEU A 404 -0.78 -32.59 -16.59
CA LEU A 404 -1.30 -32.43 -15.22
C LEU A 404 -0.19 -32.23 -14.18
N ALA A 405 1.07 -32.45 -14.54
CA ALA A 405 2.22 -32.22 -13.66
C ALA A 405 2.74 -30.78 -13.79
N SER A 406 3.23 -30.22 -12.68
CA SER A 406 4.06 -29.01 -12.71
C SER A 406 5.55 -29.37 -12.77
N LEU A 407 6.40 -28.41 -13.15
CA LEU A 407 7.85 -28.52 -12.94
C LEU A 407 8.15 -28.34 -11.44
N PRO A 408 9.18 -29.00 -10.88
CA PRO A 408 9.48 -28.94 -9.45
C PRO A 408 9.59 -27.50 -8.92
N HIS A 409 8.87 -27.20 -7.84
CA HIS A 409 8.85 -25.88 -7.23
C HIS A 409 9.89 -25.81 -6.10
N GLY A 410 11.04 -25.18 -6.37
CA GLY A 410 12.10 -24.98 -5.37
C GLY A 410 13.47 -24.73 -5.99
N SER A 411 14.49 -24.64 -5.13
CA SER A 411 15.91 -24.49 -5.52
C SER A 411 16.52 -25.74 -6.19
N SER A 412 15.79 -26.86 -6.15
CA SER A 412 16.14 -28.11 -6.85
C SER A 412 16.02 -28.00 -8.37
N PHE A 413 15.11 -27.15 -8.89
CA PHE A 413 14.92 -26.99 -10.34
C PHE A 413 15.94 -26.01 -10.95
N LYS A 414 17.07 -26.56 -11.43
CA LYS A 414 18.13 -25.80 -12.09
C LYS A 414 17.95 -25.80 -13.61
N ILE A 415 17.58 -24.66 -14.19
CA ILE A 415 17.52 -24.48 -15.65
C ILE A 415 18.94 -24.47 -16.22
N LYS A 416 19.23 -25.41 -17.12
CA LYS A 416 20.51 -25.51 -17.83
C LYS A 416 20.64 -24.37 -18.85
N LYS A 417 21.72 -23.58 -18.76
CA LYS A 417 22.15 -22.75 -19.89
C LYS A 417 22.72 -23.66 -20.96
N LEU A 418 22.29 -23.49 -22.20
CA LEU A 418 22.93 -24.14 -23.33
C LEU A 418 24.31 -23.50 -23.53
N PRO A 419 25.35 -24.25 -23.96
CA PRO A 419 26.60 -23.64 -24.35
C PRO A 419 26.33 -22.65 -25.49
N LYS A 420 26.84 -21.41 -25.40
CA LYS A 420 26.87 -20.52 -26.57
C LYS A 420 27.69 -21.23 -27.65
N LYS A 421 27.09 -21.58 -28.79
CA LYS A 421 27.87 -21.89 -29.98
C LYS A 421 28.64 -20.62 -30.34
N ILE A 422 29.97 -20.67 -30.19
CA ILE A 422 30.86 -19.63 -30.70
C ILE A 422 30.97 -19.89 -32.21
N GLY A 423 29.94 -19.48 -32.95
CA GLY A 423 30.00 -19.39 -34.40
C GLY A 423 30.95 -18.27 -34.77
N VAL A 424 32.19 -18.62 -35.11
CA VAL A 424 33.13 -17.70 -35.77
C VAL A 424 32.81 -17.69 -37.26
N ASP A 425 31.59 -17.25 -37.56
CA ASP A 425 31.08 -17.20 -38.93
C ASP A 425 31.64 -15.94 -39.60
N PHE A 426 32.81 -16.09 -40.24
CA PHE A 426 33.34 -15.12 -41.18
C PHE A 426 32.36 -15.00 -42.35
N ILE A 427 31.69 -13.85 -42.46
CA ILE A 427 30.82 -13.52 -43.60
C ILE A 427 31.40 -12.28 -44.29
N PHE A 428 31.78 -12.47 -45.57
CA PHE A 428 32.13 -11.37 -46.47
C PHE A 428 30.85 -10.63 -46.91
N TYR A 429 30.95 -9.33 -47.13
CA TYR A 429 29.88 -8.56 -47.77
C TYR A 429 29.74 -8.93 -49.26
N GLY A 430 28.50 -8.98 -49.74
CA GLY A 430 28.07 -9.24 -51.12
C GLY A 430 26.64 -8.72 -51.32
N ASP A 431 26.24 -8.43 -52.55
CA ASP A 431 25.25 -7.37 -52.83
C ASP A 431 24.14 -7.75 -53.85
N GLN A 432 22.88 -7.43 -53.49
CA GLN A 432 21.61 -7.41 -54.24
C GLN A 432 20.98 -8.76 -54.72
N LYS A 433 19.64 -8.94 -54.78
CA LYS A 433 18.48 -8.01 -54.75
C LYS A 433 17.20 -8.56 -54.01
N CYS A 434 16.01 -8.00 -54.24
CA CYS A 434 14.75 -8.29 -53.51
C CYS A 434 13.79 -9.28 -54.22
N GLY A 435 12.89 -9.94 -53.45
CA GLY A 435 11.79 -10.81 -53.92
C GLY A 435 10.75 -11.11 -52.81
N GLU A 436 9.57 -11.64 -53.13
CA GLU A 436 8.41 -11.77 -52.22
C GLU A 436 7.77 -13.18 -52.13
N THR A 437 7.06 -13.43 -51.01
CA THR A 437 5.99 -14.42 -50.74
C THR A 437 6.30 -15.88 -50.31
N ASN A 438 5.72 -16.23 -49.15
CA ASN A 438 5.03 -17.48 -48.73
C ASN A 438 5.63 -18.92 -48.86
N SER A 439 5.66 -19.55 -47.67
CA SER A 439 5.24 -20.94 -47.35
C SER A 439 6.32 -22.01 -47.01
N ARG A 440 5.93 -23.29 -46.95
CA ARG A 440 6.25 -24.22 -45.83
C ARG A 440 7.20 -25.40 -46.16
N VAL A 441 8.20 -25.59 -45.29
CA VAL A 441 8.58 -26.86 -44.61
C VAL A 441 9.34 -27.98 -45.38
N SER A 442 10.30 -28.57 -44.63
CA SER A 442 10.96 -29.90 -44.77
C SER A 442 12.20 -30.04 -45.67
N GLN A 443 12.98 -31.10 -45.39
CA GLN A 443 14.35 -31.39 -45.84
C GLN A 443 14.41 -32.80 -46.43
N VAL A 444 15.45 -33.15 -47.21
CA VAL A 444 16.24 -34.38 -46.94
C VAL A 444 17.61 -34.42 -47.64
N THR A 445 18.58 -34.99 -46.90
CA THR A 445 20.00 -35.34 -47.15
C THR A 445 20.65 -35.28 -48.53
N SER A 446 21.96 -35.01 -48.50
CA SER A 446 22.95 -35.79 -49.27
C SER A 446 24.21 -36.08 -48.40
N LYS A 447 24.94 -37.15 -48.74
CA LYS A 447 26.05 -37.76 -47.97
C LYS A 447 27.36 -36.97 -48.10
N HIS A 448 28.26 -37.09 -47.13
CA HIS A 448 29.66 -37.48 -47.42
C HIS A 448 30.37 -38.18 -46.24
N LYS A 449 31.59 -38.69 -46.48
CA LYS A 449 32.32 -39.66 -45.64
C LYS A 449 33.61 -39.09 -45.04
N GLY A 450 34.00 -39.63 -43.88
CA GLY A 450 35.38 -39.66 -43.39
C GLY A 450 35.85 -38.39 -42.65
N THR A 451 37.00 -38.40 -41.96
CA THR A 451 37.96 -39.50 -41.75
C THR A 451 38.56 -39.41 -40.33
N LYS A 452 38.99 -40.54 -39.76
CA LYS A 452 39.65 -40.60 -38.45
C LYS A 452 41.01 -39.88 -38.48
N PHE A 453 41.32 -39.12 -37.43
CA PHE A 453 42.68 -38.99 -36.92
C PHE A 453 42.71 -39.24 -35.40
N LYS A 454 43.54 -40.20 -34.97
CA LYS A 454 44.14 -40.20 -33.63
C LYS A 454 45.46 -39.44 -33.72
N VAL A 455 46.04 -39.00 -32.60
CA VAL A 455 47.34 -39.51 -32.10
C VAL A 455 47.77 -38.83 -30.78
N HIS A 456 48.32 -39.65 -29.88
CA HIS A 456 49.11 -39.39 -28.66
C HIS A 456 48.73 -38.29 -27.63
N GLU A 457 48.46 -38.77 -26.41
CA GLU A 457 48.92 -38.11 -25.18
C GLU A 457 50.43 -37.86 -25.21
N MET A 458 50.88 -36.73 -24.64
CA MET A 458 52.17 -36.67 -23.95
C MET A 458 51.96 -36.14 -22.54
N LYS A 459 52.47 -36.87 -21.55
CA LYS A 459 52.45 -36.49 -20.13
C LYS A 459 53.70 -35.68 -19.81
N PHE A 460 53.53 -34.54 -19.13
CA PHE A 460 54.63 -33.89 -18.42
C PHE A 460 54.30 -33.76 -16.95
N LYS A 461 55.33 -33.90 -16.09
CA LYS A 461 55.20 -33.84 -14.64
C LYS A 461 55.28 -32.40 -14.16
N VAL A 462 54.46 -32.07 -13.15
CA VAL A 462 54.65 -30.88 -12.31
C VAL A 462 55.87 -31.08 -11.41
N HIS A 463 56.56 -29.98 -11.09
CA HIS A 463 57.57 -29.94 -10.04
C HIS A 463 57.21 -28.81 -9.07
N GLU A 464 57.11 -29.13 -7.78
CA GLU A 464 56.84 -28.15 -6.72
C GLU A 464 58.13 -27.43 -6.31
N MET A 465 58.04 -26.12 -6.06
CA MET A 465 59.00 -25.39 -5.22
C MET A 465 58.26 -24.41 -4.29
N LYS A 466 58.96 -23.92 -3.26
CA LYS A 466 58.37 -23.49 -1.98
C LYS A 466 58.13 -21.97 -1.86
N LYS A 467 57.43 -21.61 -0.78
CA LYS A 467 57.33 -20.24 -0.22
C LYS A 467 58.69 -19.67 0.19
N GLU A 468 58.83 -18.36 0.03
CA GLU A 468 59.62 -17.35 0.80
C GLU A 468 59.50 -16.02 0.00
N GLU A 469 59.61 -14.79 0.52
CA GLU A 469 59.16 -14.18 1.78
C GLU A 469 59.21 -12.62 1.60
N ASN A 470 58.51 -11.86 2.44
CA ASN A 470 58.72 -10.44 2.83
C ASN A 470 58.66 -9.24 1.84
N ASN A 471 57.99 -8.21 2.36
CA ASN A 471 57.97 -6.75 2.12
C ASN A 471 59.13 -6.07 1.34
N ASP A 472 58.78 -5.07 0.50
CA ASP A 472 59.16 -3.65 0.72
C ASP A 472 58.30 -2.68 -0.17
N LEU A 473 58.56 -1.38 -0.09
CA LEU A 473 58.14 -0.26 -0.97
C LEU A 473 56.68 0.24 -0.87
N VAL A 474 56.40 0.93 0.24
CA VAL A 474 55.43 2.05 0.27
C VAL A 474 56.19 3.38 0.20
N GLU A 475 56.65 3.77 -0.99
CA GLU A 475 57.04 5.16 -1.28
C GLU A 475 57.15 5.46 -2.79
N LYS A 476 56.80 6.70 -3.18
CA LYS A 476 56.50 7.16 -4.57
C LYS A 476 55.19 6.54 -5.10
N ILE A 477 54.34 7.26 -5.85
CA ILE A 477 54.56 8.43 -6.70
C ILE A 477 53.58 9.56 -6.34
N SER A 478 54.07 10.80 -6.32
CA SER A 478 53.27 12.03 -6.39
C SER A 478 53.74 12.87 -7.59
N THR A 479 52.89 13.81 -8.07
CA THR A 479 52.99 14.52 -9.38
C THR A 479 52.73 13.58 -10.57
N PHE A 480 51.99 13.96 -11.63
CA PHE A 480 51.94 15.24 -12.35
C PHE A 480 50.51 15.68 -12.77
N GLN A 481 50.39 16.87 -13.36
CA GLN A 481 49.15 17.43 -13.95
C GLN A 481 49.25 17.67 -15.47
N GLU A 482 48.09 17.98 -16.07
CA GLU A 482 47.84 18.68 -17.34
C GLU A 482 47.73 17.88 -18.67
N PRO A 483 46.95 18.37 -19.67
CA PRO A 483 46.27 17.52 -20.67
C PRO A 483 46.58 17.86 -22.15
N LEU A 484 46.06 17.06 -23.11
CA LEU A 484 46.04 17.43 -24.54
C LEU A 484 44.85 16.85 -25.35
N ASN A 485 44.04 17.78 -25.89
CA ASN A 485 43.31 17.86 -27.18
C ASN A 485 42.61 16.68 -27.90
N LEU A 486 41.55 17.06 -28.63
CA LEU A 486 40.80 16.31 -29.65
C LEU A 486 41.53 16.25 -31.01
N GLU A 487 41.19 15.25 -31.83
CA GLU A 487 40.59 15.37 -33.19
C GLU A 487 40.41 13.94 -33.79
N SER A 488 39.18 13.46 -34.07
CA SER A 488 38.31 13.68 -35.25
C SER A 488 38.48 12.62 -36.37
N LEU A 489 37.37 12.03 -36.86
CA LEU A 489 37.06 11.67 -38.27
C LEU A 489 35.73 10.86 -38.39
N SER A 490 35.26 10.62 -39.62
CA SER A 490 33.83 10.38 -39.97
C SER A 490 33.48 8.99 -40.57
N LEU A 491 32.20 8.85 -40.95
CA LEU A 491 31.48 7.62 -41.38
C LEU A 491 31.34 7.50 -42.92
N ASP A 492 31.01 6.29 -43.43
CA ASP A 492 30.10 5.92 -44.57
C ASP A 492 30.36 4.44 -45.00
N ASP A 493 29.55 3.68 -45.76
CA ASP A 493 28.07 3.49 -45.91
C ASP A 493 27.80 2.17 -46.73
N LEU A 494 26.52 1.82 -47.00
CA LEU A 494 25.95 0.83 -47.98
C LEU A 494 25.99 -0.69 -47.58
N ILE A 495 25.01 -1.62 -47.80
CA ILE A 495 23.87 -1.91 -48.74
C ILE A 495 24.24 -2.98 -49.82
N GLN A 496 23.48 -4.06 -50.18
CA GLN A 496 22.14 -4.59 -49.78
C GLN A 496 21.85 -6.11 -50.13
N ASN A 497 20.69 -6.68 -49.71
CA ASN A 497 19.87 -7.87 -50.19
C ASN A 497 20.42 -9.32 -50.52
N SER A 498 19.57 -10.20 -51.12
CA SER A 498 19.65 -11.71 -51.23
C SER A 498 19.19 -12.25 -52.66
N PRO A 499 18.44 -13.36 -53.00
CA PRO A 499 17.52 -14.30 -52.28
C PRO A 499 17.45 -15.83 -52.78
N ASP A 500 16.31 -16.53 -52.53
CA ASP A 500 15.59 -17.66 -53.25
C ASP A 500 15.81 -19.22 -53.10
N GLN A 501 14.68 -19.91 -52.74
CA GLN A 501 14.07 -21.23 -53.17
C GLN A 501 14.82 -22.60 -53.04
N GLU A 502 14.22 -23.82 -52.89
CA GLU A 502 12.84 -24.35 -52.59
C GLU A 502 12.83 -25.87 -52.16
N ASN A 503 11.75 -26.34 -51.48
CA ASN A 503 11.07 -27.70 -51.51
C ASN A 503 11.83 -29.07 -51.38
N SER A 504 11.27 -30.24 -50.96
CA SER A 504 10.02 -30.62 -50.23
C SER A 504 9.96 -32.14 -49.87
N ASP A 505 9.35 -32.47 -48.71
CA ASP A 505 8.38 -33.57 -48.40
C ASP A 505 8.69 -35.10 -48.23
N LEU A 506 7.96 -35.64 -47.23
CA LEU A 506 7.35 -36.98 -47.04
C LEU A 506 8.06 -38.19 -46.35
N ASP A 507 7.18 -39.01 -45.73
CA ASP A 507 7.34 -40.07 -44.70
C ASP A 507 6.84 -41.44 -45.25
N PRO A 508 7.12 -42.63 -44.66
CA PRO A 508 6.19 -43.15 -43.62
C PRO A 508 6.69 -44.22 -42.60
N LEU A 509 6.03 -44.24 -41.43
CA LEU A 509 5.53 -45.40 -40.64
C LEU A 509 6.42 -46.62 -40.28
N GLY A 510 6.48 -46.94 -38.98
CA GLY A 510 6.88 -48.25 -38.42
C GLY A 510 6.51 -48.37 -36.93
N LEU A 511 6.12 -49.56 -36.45
CA LEU A 511 5.50 -49.76 -35.12
C LEU A 511 6.38 -50.46 -34.06
N GLU A 512 6.02 -50.19 -32.80
CA GLU A 512 5.99 -51.11 -31.63
C GLU A 512 7.27 -51.57 -30.88
N ALA A 513 7.31 -51.14 -29.60
CA ALA A 513 7.25 -51.97 -28.38
C ALA A 513 8.52 -52.51 -27.67
N LEU A 514 8.61 -52.13 -26.37
CA LEU A 514 9.17 -52.87 -25.20
C LEU A 514 10.71 -53.12 -25.18
N ASP A 515 11.38 -53.30 -24.02
CA ASP A 515 10.93 -53.35 -22.61
C ASP A 515 11.95 -52.71 -21.62
N LEU A 516 11.72 -52.88 -20.30
CA LEU A 516 12.48 -52.37 -19.14
C LEU A 516 13.97 -52.80 -19.02
N ASP A 517 14.75 -51.91 -18.37
CA ASP A 517 15.70 -52.14 -17.23
C ASP A 517 16.92 -51.18 -17.30
N ALA A 518 17.64 -50.82 -16.22
CA ALA A 518 17.35 -50.67 -14.79
C ALA A 518 18.52 -49.88 -14.14
N LEU A 519 18.28 -49.35 -12.93
CA LEU A 519 19.23 -48.78 -11.94
C LEU A 519 20.75 -48.99 -12.13
N ASN A 520 21.56 -47.93 -11.99
CA ASN A 520 22.21 -47.61 -10.69
C ASN A 520 22.80 -46.18 -10.62
N LEU A 521 23.23 -45.75 -9.42
CA LEU A 521 23.99 -44.53 -9.15
C LEU A 521 25.48 -44.71 -9.49
N ASP A 522 26.24 -43.62 -9.71
CA ASP A 522 27.31 -43.26 -8.76
C ASP A 522 27.91 -41.84 -8.88
N ALA A 523 28.53 -41.41 -7.77
CA ALA A 523 29.61 -40.42 -7.58
C ALA A 523 29.57 -38.98 -8.18
N LEU A 524 29.94 -38.02 -7.33
CA LEU A 524 30.36 -36.66 -7.71
C LEU A 524 31.79 -36.65 -8.29
N ASN A 525 32.10 -35.66 -9.14
CA ASN A 525 33.20 -34.74 -8.81
C ASN A 525 32.98 -33.34 -9.43
N LEU A 526 33.67 -32.33 -8.91
CA LEU A 526 33.45 -30.92 -9.24
C LEU A 526 34.79 -30.18 -9.26
N ASP A 527 35.22 -29.72 -10.44
CA ASP A 527 36.43 -28.92 -10.63
C ASP A 527 36.11 -27.62 -11.39
N ALA A 528 36.83 -26.54 -11.06
CA ALA A 528 36.57 -25.19 -11.55
C ALA A 528 37.56 -24.75 -12.64
N LEU A 529 37.14 -23.77 -13.45
CA LEU A 529 38.01 -23.08 -14.41
C LEU A 529 38.11 -21.60 -14.04
N ASN A 530 39.34 -21.14 -13.77
CA ASN A 530 39.66 -19.73 -13.59
C ASN A 530 39.94 -19.05 -14.94
N LEU A 531 39.55 -17.78 -15.05
CA LEU A 531 39.94 -16.86 -16.12
C LEU A 531 40.01 -15.45 -15.52
N ASP A 532 41.20 -14.85 -15.50
CA ASP A 532 41.39 -13.49 -15.00
C ASP A 532 42.64 -12.82 -15.59
N THR A 533 42.68 -11.49 -15.54
CA THR A 533 43.87 -10.58 -15.56
C THR A 533 43.43 -9.12 -15.75
N SER A 534 42.25 -8.85 -16.34
CA SER A 534 41.80 -7.48 -16.64
C SER A 534 40.95 -6.84 -15.54
N ASN A 535 40.59 -7.55 -14.47
CA ASN A 535 39.74 -7.02 -13.40
C ASN A 535 40.53 -6.36 -12.25
N GLN A 536 41.86 -6.56 -12.18
CA GLN A 536 42.62 -6.35 -10.95
C GLN A 536 42.53 -4.92 -10.39
N GLU A 537 42.78 -3.88 -11.18
CA GLU A 537 42.75 -2.49 -10.70
C GLU A 537 41.36 -2.05 -10.18
N VAL A 538 40.29 -2.56 -10.80
CA VAL A 538 38.90 -2.31 -10.38
C VAL A 538 38.56 -3.11 -9.12
N SER A 539 39.05 -4.35 -9.04
CA SER A 539 38.90 -5.22 -7.87
C SER A 539 39.63 -4.70 -6.64
N GLU A 540 40.84 -4.15 -6.80
CA GLU A 540 41.62 -3.54 -5.72
C GLU A 540 40.93 -2.29 -5.17
N LYS A 541 40.39 -1.43 -6.05
CA LYS A 541 39.57 -0.26 -5.65
C LYS A 541 38.28 -0.67 -4.94
N LEU A 542 37.57 -1.70 -5.44
CA LEU A 542 36.37 -2.24 -4.77
C LEU A 542 36.71 -2.86 -3.40
N SER A 543 37.78 -3.65 -3.28
CA SER A 543 38.23 -4.24 -2.01
C SER A 543 38.60 -3.18 -0.97
N LEU A 544 39.15 -2.04 -1.40
CA LEU A 544 39.43 -0.90 -0.51
C LEU A 544 38.13 -0.26 0.00
N TYR A 545 37.13 -0.08 -0.87
CA TYR A 545 35.81 0.44 -0.48
C TYR A 545 35.00 -0.54 0.39
N GLU A 546 35.11 -1.85 0.17
CA GLU A 546 34.47 -2.85 1.05
C GLU A 546 35.04 -2.80 2.47
N LYS A 547 36.37 -2.65 2.62
CA LYS A 547 37.02 -2.51 3.94
C LYS A 547 36.55 -1.25 4.68
N LEU A 548 36.42 -0.12 3.99
CA LEU A 548 35.89 1.13 4.56
C LEU A 548 34.41 1.00 4.99
N CYS A 549 33.61 0.17 4.31
CA CYS A 549 32.20 -0.05 4.69
C CYS A 549 32.05 -0.81 6.02
N TYR A 550 33.00 -1.68 6.39
CA TYR A 550 32.94 -2.45 7.64
C TYR A 550 33.51 -1.71 8.84
N SER A 551 34.43 -0.77 8.65
CA SER A 551 35.06 -0.01 9.75
C SER A 551 34.20 1.11 10.35
N GLN A 552 32.90 1.16 10.06
CA GLN A 552 31.96 2.18 10.57
C GLN A 552 30.78 1.58 11.36
N SER A 553 30.82 0.29 11.71
CA SER A 553 29.74 -0.39 12.44
C SER A 553 30.09 -0.83 13.87
N GLU A 554 31.29 -0.53 14.36
CA GLU A 554 31.75 -0.97 15.70
C GLU A 554 31.90 0.20 16.70
N ASP A 555 32.20 1.42 16.23
CA ASP A 555 32.30 2.63 17.07
C ASP A 555 30.92 3.28 17.33
N ASN A 556 30.10 2.72 18.24
CA ASN A 556 28.99 3.40 18.96
C ASN A 556 28.32 2.48 20.01
N GLN A 557 29.07 2.03 21.02
CA GLN A 557 28.54 1.46 22.26
C GLN A 557 29.40 1.90 23.46
N ASP A 558 29.08 3.05 24.03
CA ASP A 558 29.61 3.53 25.32
C ASP A 558 28.45 4.03 26.20
N GLU A 559 28.70 4.11 27.50
CA GLU A 559 27.71 4.12 28.58
C GLU A 559 27.14 5.53 28.90
N GLU A 560 25.82 5.64 29.12
CA GLU A 560 25.21 6.73 29.90
C GLU A 560 24.26 6.15 30.96
N ASP A 561 24.78 5.95 32.17
CA ASP A 561 23.98 5.63 33.36
C ASP A 561 23.17 6.85 33.82
N HIS A 562 21.84 6.70 33.94
CA HIS A 562 21.00 7.66 34.64
C HIS A 562 20.01 6.98 35.61
N GLU A 563 20.23 7.22 36.90
CA GLU A 563 19.34 6.78 37.98
C GLU A 563 17.90 7.28 37.75
N PHE A 564 16.93 6.34 37.76
CA PHE A 564 15.51 6.67 37.89
C PHE A 564 14.98 6.17 39.22
N ILE A 565 14.30 7.06 39.95
CA ILE A 565 13.78 6.80 41.29
C ILE A 565 12.52 5.94 41.19
N GLU A 566 12.55 4.73 41.75
CA GLU A 566 11.37 3.88 41.88
C GLU A 566 10.34 4.51 42.83
N SER A 567 9.06 4.48 42.45
CA SER A 567 7.94 4.79 43.33
C SER A 567 6.87 3.69 43.22
N SER A 568 6.68 2.92 44.29
CA SER A 568 5.82 1.73 44.34
C SER A 568 4.30 2.07 44.25
N PRO A 569 3.52 1.38 43.40
CA PRO A 569 2.07 1.54 43.31
C PRO A 569 1.30 0.46 44.12
N GLN A 570 1.30 0.55 45.46
CA GLN A 570 0.74 -0.51 46.32
C GLN A 570 -0.67 -0.25 46.89
N ASP A 571 -1.23 0.97 46.76
CA ASP A 571 -2.38 1.43 47.58
C ASP A 571 -3.78 1.36 46.94
N PHE A 572 -3.95 0.87 45.71
CA PHE A 572 -5.26 0.95 45.01
C PHE A 572 -6.16 -0.30 45.15
N ALA A 573 -5.76 -1.32 45.91
CA ALA A 573 -6.44 -2.63 45.92
C ALA A 573 -7.55 -2.81 46.99
N ASN A 574 -7.70 -1.90 47.95
CA ASN A 574 -8.46 -2.14 49.19
C ASN A 574 -9.86 -1.51 49.27
N SER A 575 -10.49 -1.15 48.15
CA SER A 575 -11.81 -0.50 48.14
C SER A 575 -12.76 -1.01 47.05
N LEU A 576 -13.24 -2.27 47.17
CA LEU A 576 -14.56 -2.73 46.69
C LEU A 576 -14.83 -4.20 47.11
N GLN A 577 -15.27 -4.41 48.36
CA GLN A 577 -15.94 -5.66 48.75
C GLN A 577 -17.44 -5.38 48.94
N VAL A 578 -18.27 -5.96 48.08
CA VAL A 578 -19.73 -5.96 48.21
C VAL A 578 -20.22 -7.41 48.10
N SER A 579 -20.77 -7.93 49.19
CA SER A 579 -21.26 -9.30 49.30
C SER A 579 -22.67 -9.43 48.72
N PHE A 580 -22.86 -10.30 47.71
CA PHE A 580 -24.18 -10.61 47.17
C PHE A 580 -24.97 -11.58 48.08
N PRO A 581 -26.28 -11.37 48.29
CA PRO A 581 -27.16 -12.33 48.95
C PRO A 581 -27.50 -13.51 48.03
N ARG A 582 -27.96 -14.62 48.60
CA ARG A 582 -28.37 -15.83 47.87
C ARG A 582 -29.75 -15.72 47.22
N GLU A 583 -29.94 -16.54 46.20
CA GLU A 583 -31.15 -16.69 45.38
C GLU A 583 -32.37 -17.19 46.17
N ASN A 584 -33.56 -16.85 45.68
CA ASN A 584 -34.64 -17.82 45.43
C ASN A 584 -35.70 -17.27 44.46
N ASP A 585 -36.29 -18.19 43.70
CA ASP A 585 -37.45 -18.07 42.80
C ASP A 585 -37.38 -17.17 41.55
N ASN A 586 -38.10 -17.59 40.49
CA ASN A 586 -38.05 -17.03 39.13
C ASN A 586 -39.34 -16.29 38.77
N ASP A 587 -39.23 -15.21 37.99
CA ASP A 587 -39.67 -15.18 36.58
C ASP A 587 -39.46 -13.80 35.91
N ASP A 588 -39.32 -12.72 36.69
CA ASP A 588 -39.31 -11.33 36.21
C ASP A 588 -37.92 -10.77 35.76
N LEU A 589 -36.99 -11.67 35.40
CA LEU A 589 -35.55 -11.36 35.27
C LEU A 589 -35.20 -10.31 34.19
N ILE A 590 -36.06 -10.12 33.18
CA ILE A 590 -35.84 -9.14 32.10
C ILE A 590 -36.15 -7.70 32.56
N ASN A 591 -37.07 -7.53 33.51
CA ASN A 591 -37.46 -6.22 34.05
C ASN A 591 -36.56 -5.79 35.22
N SER A 592 -35.99 -6.74 35.98
CA SER A 592 -35.26 -6.46 37.22
C SER A 592 -33.82 -5.99 37.07
N VAL A 593 -33.20 -6.11 35.89
CA VAL A 593 -31.77 -5.77 35.68
C VAL A 593 -31.55 -4.26 35.48
N PHE A 594 -32.53 -3.53 34.96
CA PHE A 594 -32.40 -2.11 34.58
C PHE A 594 -32.28 -1.08 35.74
N PRO A 595 -32.87 -1.26 36.94
CA PRO A 595 -32.87 -0.18 37.96
C PRO A 595 -31.55 0.07 38.71
N LEU A 596 -30.58 -0.85 38.69
CA LEU A 596 -29.47 -0.89 39.67
C LEU A 596 -28.35 0.15 39.49
N PHE A 597 -28.45 1.07 38.52
CA PHE A 597 -27.36 2.01 38.15
C PHE A 597 -27.71 3.51 38.31
N PHE A 598 -28.61 3.88 39.24
CA PHE A 598 -28.99 5.29 39.46
C PHE A 598 -28.94 5.73 40.93
N ASN A 599 -27.95 6.58 41.28
CA ASN A 599 -27.99 7.47 42.46
C ASN A 599 -26.82 8.49 42.48
N SER A 600 -26.93 9.60 41.72
CA SER A 600 -26.27 10.89 42.03
C SER A 600 -26.79 12.01 41.10
N PRO A 601 -27.40 13.10 41.61
CA PRO A 601 -27.91 14.18 40.76
C PRO A 601 -26.90 15.29 40.35
N GLN A 602 -25.67 15.30 40.87
CA GLN A 602 -24.85 16.52 40.92
C GLN A 602 -23.95 16.84 39.71
N ALA A 603 -23.95 16.03 38.64
CA ALA A 603 -22.98 16.14 37.53
C ALA A 603 -23.52 16.84 36.27
N LEU A 604 -24.28 17.92 36.39
CA LEU A 604 -24.95 18.58 35.25
C LEU A 604 -24.15 19.71 34.60
N ASP A 605 -23.30 20.44 35.35
CA ASP A 605 -22.66 21.66 34.86
C ASP A 605 -21.39 21.42 34.00
N ASP A 606 -20.71 20.29 34.18
CA ASP A 606 -19.40 20.01 33.56
C ASP A 606 -19.42 19.80 32.02
N GLU A 607 -20.58 19.52 31.40
CA GLU A 607 -20.62 19.21 29.97
C GLU A 607 -20.30 20.42 29.06
N GLN A 608 -20.26 21.66 29.58
CA GLN A 608 -20.23 22.86 28.72
C GLN A 608 -18.85 23.22 28.11
N ASN A 609 -17.73 22.67 28.61
CA ASN A 609 -16.37 23.20 28.34
C ASN A 609 -15.38 22.22 27.64
N LEU A 610 -15.83 21.12 27.05
CA LEU A 610 -14.93 20.08 26.48
C LEU A 610 -14.26 20.45 25.15
N VAL A 611 -14.90 21.30 24.34
CA VAL A 611 -14.48 21.59 22.95
C VAL A 611 -13.03 22.12 22.82
N PRO A 612 -12.53 23.06 23.65
CA PRO A 612 -11.19 23.62 23.50
C PRO A 612 -10.05 22.63 23.74
N TYR A 613 -10.27 21.58 24.54
CA TYR A 613 -9.21 20.68 25.02
C TYR A 613 -8.85 19.55 24.04
N LEU A 614 -9.67 19.29 23.02
CA LEU A 614 -9.54 18.12 22.17
C LEU A 614 -8.72 18.35 20.88
N GLY A 615 -8.32 19.60 20.58
CA GLY A 615 -7.64 19.97 19.32
C GLY A 615 -8.50 19.85 18.05
N LEU A 616 -9.65 19.18 18.14
CA LEU A 616 -10.64 19.03 17.07
C LEU A 616 -11.44 20.33 16.92
N THR A 617 -11.12 21.13 15.90
CA THR A 617 -11.97 22.25 15.49
C THR A 617 -13.38 21.74 15.13
N PRO A 618 -14.47 22.24 15.74
CA PRO A 618 -15.82 21.94 15.30
C PRO A 618 -15.97 22.27 13.81
N LEU A 619 -16.57 21.37 13.03
CA LEU A 619 -16.74 21.58 11.60
C LEU A 619 -17.48 22.89 11.33
N SER A 620 -16.87 23.76 10.52
CA SER A 620 -17.42 25.06 10.12
C SER A 620 -18.55 24.90 9.10
N GLY A 621 -19.61 24.19 9.49
CA GLY A 621 -20.67 23.72 8.59
C GLY A 621 -21.85 23.01 9.26
N ASN A 622 -22.05 23.13 10.59
CA ASN A 622 -23.06 22.38 11.37
C ASN A 622 -24.53 22.40 10.85
N LYS A 623 -24.87 23.24 9.85
CA LYS A 623 -26.22 23.32 9.27
C LYS A 623 -26.46 22.42 8.04
N THR A 624 -25.43 21.82 7.44
CA THR A 624 -25.58 21.10 6.15
C THR A 624 -25.83 19.59 6.28
N TRP A 625 -25.41 18.96 7.38
CA TRP A 625 -25.47 17.50 7.53
C TRP A 625 -26.84 16.98 7.95
N LEU A 626 -27.55 17.70 8.85
CA LEU A 626 -28.89 17.34 9.34
C LEU A 626 -29.77 18.60 9.37
N SER A 627 -30.30 18.98 8.20
CA SER A 627 -31.21 20.13 8.05
C SER A 627 -32.42 20.02 8.99
N GLY A 628 -32.51 20.93 9.96
CA GLY A 628 -33.62 20.98 10.94
C GLY A 628 -33.35 20.31 12.29
N VAL A 629 -32.12 19.84 12.55
CA VAL A 629 -31.71 19.36 13.88
C VAL A 629 -30.97 20.45 14.65
N GLU A 630 -31.46 20.78 15.84
CA GLU A 630 -30.72 21.54 16.84
C GLU A 630 -29.81 20.59 17.64
N PHE A 631 -28.59 21.03 17.95
CA PHE A 631 -27.55 20.25 18.61
C PHE A 631 -27.12 20.90 19.93
N SER A 632 -26.88 20.12 20.98
CA SER A 632 -26.15 20.60 22.16
C SER A 632 -24.63 20.67 21.90
N ASN A 633 -23.88 21.42 22.73
CA ASN A 633 -22.48 21.80 22.47
C ASN A 633 -21.52 20.66 22.06
N ASN A 634 -21.72 19.44 22.57
CA ASN A 634 -20.84 18.29 22.30
C ASN A 634 -21.38 17.31 21.26
N GLU A 635 -22.64 17.45 20.84
CA GLU A 635 -23.28 16.49 19.94
C GLU A 635 -22.71 16.46 18.52
N PRO A 636 -22.29 17.59 17.90
CA PRO A 636 -21.59 17.56 16.61
C PRO A 636 -20.27 16.79 16.68
N LEU A 637 -19.55 16.89 17.81
CA LEU A 637 -18.32 16.13 18.07
C LEU A 637 -18.60 14.63 18.18
N PHE A 638 -19.60 14.23 18.97
CA PHE A 638 -19.96 12.81 19.10
C PHE A 638 -20.50 12.22 17.79
N LEU A 639 -21.31 12.97 17.04
CA LEU A 639 -21.81 12.54 15.72
C LEU A 639 -20.68 12.42 14.69
N HIS A 640 -19.74 13.36 14.68
CA HIS A 640 -18.55 13.28 13.83
C HIS A 640 -17.69 12.05 14.16
N ALA A 641 -17.41 11.82 15.45
CA ALA A 641 -16.69 10.62 15.90
C ALA A 641 -17.44 9.32 15.60
N PHE A 642 -18.77 9.33 15.60
CA PHE A 642 -19.57 8.20 15.14
C PHE A 642 -19.41 7.94 13.64
N ILE A 643 -19.64 8.96 12.80
CA ILE A 643 -19.63 8.83 11.33
C ILE A 643 -18.23 8.53 10.78
N HIS A 644 -17.19 9.19 11.29
CA HIS A 644 -15.83 9.13 10.73
C HIS A 644 -14.87 8.21 11.51
N GLY A 645 -15.25 7.77 12.73
CA GLY A 645 -14.48 6.84 13.54
C GLY A 645 -15.20 5.51 13.73
N PHE A 646 -16.29 5.53 14.52
CA PHE A 646 -17.02 4.32 14.92
C PHE A 646 -17.55 3.52 13.71
N ILE A 647 -18.24 4.15 12.77
CA ILE A 647 -18.82 3.48 11.59
C ILE A 647 -17.77 2.75 10.72
N PRO A 648 -16.64 3.37 10.31
CA PRO A 648 -15.55 2.67 9.65
C PRO A 648 -14.98 1.50 10.46
N SER A 649 -14.93 1.62 11.79
CA SER A 649 -14.38 0.60 12.68
C SER A 649 -15.31 -0.58 13.00
N ILE A 650 -16.56 -0.63 12.51
CA ILE A 650 -17.50 -1.74 12.80
C ILE A 650 -17.84 -2.64 11.61
N SER A 651 -17.46 -2.29 10.36
CA SER A 651 -17.71 -3.16 9.20
C SER A 651 -16.66 -2.91 8.11
N PRO A 652 -15.67 -3.81 7.97
CA PRO A 652 -14.46 -3.50 7.22
C PRO A 652 -14.44 -3.99 5.77
N GLN A 653 -15.41 -4.82 5.37
CA GLN A 653 -15.41 -5.49 4.09
C GLN A 653 -15.64 -4.50 2.94
N HIS A 654 -14.94 -4.70 1.83
CA HIS A 654 -15.28 -4.03 0.59
C HIS A 654 -16.58 -4.65 0.02
N CYS A 655 -17.71 -4.01 0.35
CA CYS A 655 -19.07 -4.43 -0.03
C CYS A 655 -19.72 -3.46 -1.04
N HIS A 656 -20.91 -3.80 -1.54
CA HIS A 656 -21.69 -2.83 -2.32
C HIS A 656 -21.99 -1.56 -1.49
N PRO A 657 -21.91 -0.33 -2.05
CA PRO A 657 -22.08 0.90 -1.27
C PRO A 657 -23.38 0.99 -0.49
N GLN A 658 -24.49 0.48 -1.04
CA GLN A 658 -25.81 0.46 -0.39
C GLN A 658 -25.93 -0.57 0.75
N LEU A 659 -24.93 -1.43 0.96
CA LEU A 659 -24.82 -2.36 2.08
C LEU A 659 -23.83 -1.89 3.15
N THR A 660 -23.22 -0.71 3.01
CA THR A 660 -22.34 -0.17 4.05
C THR A 660 -23.13 0.18 5.31
N PRO A 661 -22.54 0.10 6.52
CA PRO A 661 -23.23 0.55 7.74
C PRO A 661 -23.60 2.02 7.70
N LEU A 662 -22.86 2.83 6.95
CA LEU A 662 -23.20 4.23 6.71
C LEU A 662 -24.54 4.34 5.96
N ALA A 663 -24.72 3.58 4.87
CA ALA A 663 -25.95 3.57 4.10
C ALA A 663 -27.15 2.97 4.86
N VAL A 664 -26.93 2.05 5.81
CA VAL A 664 -28.01 1.35 6.53
C VAL A 664 -28.36 1.98 7.88
N PHE A 665 -27.37 2.34 8.71
CA PHE A 665 -27.63 2.93 10.03
C PHE A 665 -27.98 4.41 9.95
N VAL A 666 -27.23 5.23 9.20
CA VAL A 666 -27.38 6.70 9.26
C VAL A 666 -28.80 7.16 8.96
N PRO A 667 -29.52 6.67 7.92
CA PRO A 667 -30.91 7.06 7.67
C PRO A 667 -31.84 6.85 8.87
N GLN A 668 -31.62 5.80 9.66
CA GLN A 668 -32.42 5.52 10.87
C GLN A 668 -32.22 6.61 11.94
N GLY A 669 -31.01 7.15 12.10
CA GLY A 669 -30.71 8.28 13.00
C GLY A 669 -31.04 9.67 12.44
N ILE A 670 -31.28 9.79 11.13
CA ILE A 670 -31.92 10.99 10.54
C ILE A 670 -33.40 11.01 10.95
N LEU A 671 -34.08 9.86 10.84
CA LEU A 671 -35.53 9.73 11.06
C LEU A 671 -35.92 9.69 12.54
N GLU A 672 -35.18 8.95 13.39
CA GLU A 672 -35.58 8.67 14.77
C GLU A 672 -34.56 9.21 15.80
N PRO A 673 -34.94 10.19 16.65
CA PRO A 673 -34.05 10.80 17.62
C PRO A 673 -33.35 9.81 18.57
N ILE A 674 -34.02 8.71 18.95
CA ILE A 674 -33.42 7.69 19.83
C ILE A 674 -32.21 7.03 19.18
N VAL A 675 -32.23 6.81 17.86
CA VAL A 675 -31.07 6.25 17.14
C VAL A 675 -29.95 7.31 17.03
N ARG A 676 -30.29 8.60 16.91
CA ARG A 676 -29.31 9.69 16.96
C ARG A 676 -28.64 9.80 18.34
N ASP A 677 -29.39 9.59 19.43
CA ASP A 677 -28.82 9.52 20.78
C ASP A 677 -27.87 8.31 20.93
N VAL A 678 -28.22 7.17 20.33
CA VAL A 678 -27.32 6.01 20.25
C VAL A 678 -26.05 6.34 19.46
N PHE A 679 -26.14 7.11 18.36
CA PHE A 679 -24.94 7.58 17.65
C PHE A 679 -24.05 8.43 18.57
N TYR A 680 -24.63 9.33 19.37
CA TYR A 680 -23.87 10.12 20.35
C TYR A 680 -23.21 9.23 21.42
N ALA A 681 -23.90 8.19 21.89
CA ALA A 681 -23.34 7.24 22.87
C ALA A 681 -22.19 6.38 22.30
N CYS A 682 -22.32 5.93 21.05
CA CYS A 682 -21.26 5.20 20.32
C CYS A 682 -20.05 6.10 20.02
N GLY A 683 -20.29 7.33 19.53
CA GLY A 683 -19.24 8.30 19.26
C GLY A 683 -18.51 8.75 20.52
N ALA A 684 -19.22 8.98 21.63
CA ALA A 684 -18.60 9.26 22.92
C ALA A 684 -17.75 8.08 23.42
N ALA A 685 -18.20 6.83 23.23
CA ALA A 685 -17.40 5.65 23.58
C ALA A 685 -16.12 5.54 22.73
N PHE A 686 -16.18 5.82 21.43
CA PHE A 686 -15.03 5.84 20.52
C PHE A 686 -13.98 6.91 20.89
N ILE A 687 -14.41 8.08 21.35
CA ILE A 687 -13.47 9.10 21.87
C ILE A 687 -12.93 8.68 23.25
N ALA A 688 -13.76 8.08 24.12
CA ALA A 688 -13.39 7.74 25.49
C ALA A 688 -12.17 6.81 25.61
N HIS A 689 -11.90 5.97 24.60
CA HIS A 689 -10.68 5.17 24.50
C HIS A 689 -9.40 6.03 24.50
N GLY A 690 -9.40 7.16 23.79
CA GLY A 690 -8.28 8.11 23.75
C GLY A 690 -8.39 9.27 24.74
N ASN A 691 -9.53 9.41 25.44
CA ASN A 691 -9.72 10.41 26.49
C ASN A 691 -10.64 9.86 27.61
N PRO A 692 -10.06 9.34 28.71
CA PRO A 692 -10.82 8.80 29.83
C PRO A 692 -11.84 9.76 30.47
N GLN A 693 -11.67 11.09 30.33
CA GLN A 693 -12.62 12.07 30.88
C GLN A 693 -14.00 12.02 30.19
N ILE A 694 -14.09 11.45 28.99
CA ILE A 694 -15.35 11.29 28.24
C ILE A 694 -16.07 9.97 28.61
N LEU A 695 -15.39 9.02 29.29
CA LEU A 695 -15.98 7.74 29.69
C LEU A 695 -17.24 7.87 30.58
N PRO A 696 -17.33 8.79 31.58
CA PRO A 696 -18.56 9.01 32.34
C PRO A 696 -19.72 9.51 31.45
N ILE A 697 -19.44 10.39 30.49
CA ILE A 697 -20.44 10.93 29.54
C ILE A 697 -20.93 9.84 28.60
N ALA A 698 -20.02 9.02 28.07
CA ALA A 698 -20.35 7.87 27.23
C ALA A 698 -21.23 6.84 27.98
N ARG A 699 -20.92 6.55 29.25
CA ARG A 699 -21.73 5.69 30.12
C ARG A 699 -23.11 6.31 30.41
N ARG A 700 -23.18 7.60 30.74
CA ARG A 700 -24.44 8.32 30.99
C ARG A 700 -25.34 8.36 29.76
N ARG A 701 -24.81 8.74 28.59
CA ARG A 701 -25.60 8.78 27.34
C ARG A 701 -26.08 7.37 26.94
N TYR A 702 -25.25 6.34 27.07
CA TYR A 702 -25.67 4.93 26.86
C TYR A 702 -26.82 4.50 27.78
N ALA A 703 -26.73 4.76 29.10
CA ALA A 703 -27.81 4.42 30.04
C ALA A 703 -29.12 5.14 29.70
N ASN A 704 -29.06 6.43 29.35
CA ASN A 704 -30.22 7.20 28.89
C ASN A 704 -30.82 6.63 27.59
N CYS A 705 -29.97 6.22 26.63
CA CYS A 705 -30.41 5.60 25.39
C CYS A 705 -31.16 4.29 25.64
N LEU A 706 -30.66 3.43 26.53
CA LEU A 706 -31.32 2.17 26.90
C LEU A 706 -32.70 2.42 27.54
N ALA A 707 -32.79 3.38 28.46
CA ALA A 707 -34.06 3.73 29.10
C ALA A 707 -35.08 4.29 28.09
N SER A 708 -34.67 5.22 27.22
CA SER A 708 -35.52 5.76 26.15
C SER A 708 -35.95 4.68 25.15
N PHE A 709 -35.04 3.78 24.78
CA PHE A 709 -35.31 2.65 23.88
C PHE A 709 -36.34 1.68 24.47
N ALA A 710 -36.13 1.23 25.71
CA ALA A 710 -37.06 0.32 26.41
C ALA A 710 -38.46 0.94 26.56
N ASN A 711 -38.54 2.21 26.98
CA ASN A 711 -39.81 2.92 27.11
C ASN A 711 -40.55 3.05 25.76
N ARG A 712 -39.84 3.40 24.68
CA ARG A 712 -40.43 3.52 23.34
C ARG A 712 -40.86 2.17 22.79
N LEU A 713 -40.09 1.10 23.02
CA LEU A 713 -40.37 -0.25 22.54
C LEU A 713 -41.60 -0.86 23.21
N SER A 714 -41.78 -0.65 24.52
CA SER A 714 -43.03 -0.99 25.22
C SER A 714 -44.25 -0.22 24.68
N ALA A 715 -44.05 1.02 24.22
CA ALA A 715 -45.12 1.85 23.68
C ALA A 715 -45.58 1.47 22.26
N THR A 716 -44.78 0.78 21.44
CA THR A 716 -45.14 0.48 20.03
C THR A 716 -46.10 -0.70 19.85
N LYS A 717 -46.50 -1.37 20.94
CA LYS A 717 -47.49 -2.47 20.95
C LYS A 717 -47.15 -3.61 19.97
N GLY A 718 -45.86 -3.89 19.77
CA GLY A 718 -45.38 -4.94 18.86
C GLY A 718 -45.27 -4.54 17.39
N LYS A 719 -45.55 -3.28 17.01
CA LYS A 719 -45.09 -2.74 15.73
C LYS A 719 -43.57 -2.56 15.82
N ILE A 720 -42.82 -3.31 15.02
CA ILE A 720 -41.36 -3.22 14.93
C ILE A 720 -40.97 -2.52 13.62
N GLU A 721 -39.94 -1.69 13.71
CA GLU A 721 -39.43 -0.84 12.63
C GLU A 721 -37.91 -0.96 12.54
N GLU A 722 -37.32 -0.64 11.38
CA GLU A 722 -35.89 -0.86 11.11
C GLU A 722 -34.96 -0.19 12.13
N TRP A 723 -35.33 1.02 12.58
CA TRP A 723 -34.61 1.80 13.57
C TRP A 723 -34.42 1.06 14.91
N MET A 724 -35.35 0.17 15.27
CA MET A 724 -35.28 -0.60 16.52
C MET A 724 -34.21 -1.70 16.44
N VAL A 725 -34.10 -2.35 15.27
CA VAL A 725 -33.05 -3.34 14.99
C VAL A 725 -31.70 -2.63 14.92
N ALA A 726 -31.64 -1.46 14.28
CA ALA A 726 -30.45 -0.63 14.24
C ALA A 726 -29.95 -0.27 15.65
N ALA A 727 -30.83 0.20 16.54
CA ALA A 727 -30.47 0.52 17.93
C ALA A 727 -29.91 -0.70 18.69
N ALA A 728 -30.58 -1.86 18.61
CA ALA A 728 -30.13 -3.08 19.30
C ALA A 728 -28.75 -3.57 18.83
N LEU A 729 -28.48 -3.51 17.51
CA LEU A 729 -27.17 -3.85 16.96
C LEU A 729 -26.10 -2.82 17.34
N LEU A 730 -26.43 -1.53 17.38
CA LEU A 730 -25.49 -0.48 17.80
C LEU A 730 -25.15 -0.54 19.30
N PHE A 731 -26.10 -0.89 20.18
CA PHE A 731 -25.79 -1.19 21.59
C PHE A 731 -24.82 -2.36 21.70
N THR A 732 -25.08 -3.45 20.97
CA THR A 732 -24.19 -4.64 20.91
C THR A 732 -22.76 -4.24 20.51
N LEU A 733 -22.61 -3.40 19.47
CA LEU A 733 -21.31 -2.95 18.99
C LEU A 733 -20.61 -1.99 19.97
N ARG A 734 -21.34 -1.04 20.55
CA ARG A 734 -20.80 -0.06 21.52
C ARG A 734 -20.18 -0.72 22.74
N ASP A 735 -20.75 -1.83 23.19
CA ASP A 735 -20.32 -2.53 24.41
C ASP A 735 -18.97 -3.22 24.23
N LYS A 736 -18.70 -3.76 23.04
CA LYS A 736 -17.37 -4.28 22.62
C LYS A 736 -16.30 -3.19 22.65
N PHE A 737 -16.63 -2.01 22.13
CA PHE A 737 -15.73 -0.85 22.13
C PHE A 737 -15.45 -0.34 23.54
N SER A 738 -16.46 -0.39 24.40
CA SER A 738 -16.39 0.02 25.80
C SER A 738 -15.76 -1.04 26.73
N GLY A 739 -15.46 -2.23 26.21
CA GLY A 739 -14.86 -3.32 26.98
C GLY A 739 -15.71 -3.77 28.17
N THR A 740 -17.04 -3.91 28.00
CA THR A 740 -17.93 -4.39 29.07
C THR A 740 -17.69 -5.87 29.40
N THR A 741 -18.62 -6.50 30.13
CA THR A 741 -18.73 -7.96 30.19
C THR A 741 -19.62 -8.44 29.02
N PRO A 742 -19.56 -9.71 28.57
CA PRO A 742 -20.27 -10.19 27.38
C PRO A 742 -21.79 -10.39 27.59
N GLU A 743 -22.31 -10.38 28.82
CA GLU A 743 -23.74 -10.53 29.08
C GLU A 743 -24.58 -9.38 28.51
N LEU A 744 -24.01 -8.16 28.44
CA LEU A 744 -24.67 -7.00 27.83
C LEU A 744 -24.90 -7.19 26.31
N PRO A 745 -23.87 -7.42 25.47
CA PRO A 745 -24.10 -7.73 24.06
C PRO A 745 -24.88 -9.05 23.86
N THR A 746 -24.78 -10.03 24.75
CA THR A 746 -25.68 -11.22 24.74
C THR A 746 -27.15 -10.80 24.82
N THR A 747 -27.48 -9.89 25.73
CA THR A 747 -28.83 -9.39 25.96
C THR A 747 -29.33 -8.53 24.79
N HIS A 748 -28.48 -7.65 24.25
CA HIS A 748 -28.81 -6.85 23.07
C HIS A 748 -29.03 -7.70 21.82
N LEU A 749 -28.20 -8.73 21.60
CA LEU A 749 -28.40 -9.72 20.54
C LEU A 749 -29.69 -10.53 20.75
N SER A 750 -29.98 -10.94 21.98
CA SER A 750 -31.24 -11.61 22.33
C SER A 750 -32.46 -10.78 21.98
N LYS A 751 -32.38 -9.44 22.08
CA LYS A 751 -33.46 -8.57 21.62
C LYS A 751 -33.42 -8.33 20.11
N ALA A 752 -32.24 -8.19 19.51
CA ALA A 752 -32.08 -8.03 18.06
C ALA A 752 -32.68 -9.21 17.27
N VAL A 753 -32.47 -10.47 17.71
CA VAL A 753 -33.05 -11.66 17.03
C VAL A 753 -34.58 -11.69 17.11
N GLU A 754 -35.18 -11.21 18.20
CA GLU A 754 -36.63 -11.07 18.34
C GLU A 754 -37.16 -10.00 17.36
N LEU A 755 -36.53 -8.82 17.34
CA LEU A 755 -36.91 -7.70 16.48
C LEU A 755 -36.75 -8.07 14.99
N ILE A 756 -35.65 -8.73 14.60
CA ILE A 756 -35.42 -9.20 13.22
C ILE A 756 -36.48 -10.24 12.81
N ARG A 757 -36.85 -11.18 13.70
CA ARG A 757 -37.92 -12.16 13.42
C ARG A 757 -39.31 -11.53 13.24
N ILE A 758 -39.56 -10.35 13.80
CA ILE A 758 -40.80 -9.61 13.58
C ILE A 758 -40.68 -8.78 12.29
N LEU A 759 -39.61 -8.00 12.12
CA LEU A 759 -39.34 -7.17 10.94
C LEU A 759 -39.34 -7.98 9.63
N ARG A 760 -38.78 -9.20 9.65
CA ARG A 760 -38.79 -10.13 8.51
C ARG A 760 -40.21 -10.46 8.01
N LYS A 761 -41.20 -10.56 8.90
CA LYS A 761 -42.59 -10.86 8.54
C LYS A 761 -43.27 -9.72 7.76
N THR A 762 -42.79 -8.48 7.94
CA THR A 762 -43.33 -7.30 7.26
C THR A 762 -42.48 -6.84 6.07
N ALA A 763 -41.15 -6.98 6.14
CA ALA A 763 -40.23 -6.57 5.08
C ALA A 763 -40.01 -7.65 4.00
N GLY A 764 -40.17 -8.93 4.36
CA GLY A 764 -39.87 -10.07 3.50
C GLY A 764 -38.38 -10.31 3.29
N ASP A 765 -38.04 -11.51 2.82
CA ASP A 765 -36.66 -12.00 2.76
C ASP A 765 -35.75 -11.28 1.74
N LYS A 766 -36.30 -10.39 0.91
CA LYS A 766 -35.60 -9.63 -0.13
C LYS A 766 -35.35 -8.16 0.24
N SER A 767 -35.44 -7.78 1.52
CA SER A 767 -35.06 -6.43 1.97
C SER A 767 -33.55 -6.29 2.11
N VAL A 768 -33.00 -5.21 1.52
CA VAL A 768 -31.57 -4.84 1.60
C VAL A 768 -31.17 -4.48 3.05
N THR A 769 -32.01 -3.73 3.76
CA THR A 769 -31.81 -3.42 5.18
C THR A 769 -31.82 -4.68 6.04
N LEU A 770 -32.75 -5.60 5.77
CA LEU A 770 -32.85 -6.88 6.49
C LEU A 770 -31.63 -7.77 6.23
N LYS A 771 -31.13 -7.83 4.98
CA LYS A 771 -29.86 -8.51 4.64
C LYS A 771 -28.71 -7.99 5.50
N PHE A 772 -28.54 -6.67 5.60
CA PHE A 772 -27.51 -6.07 6.46
C PHE A 772 -27.70 -6.39 7.94
N PHE A 773 -28.92 -6.24 8.48
CA PHE A 773 -29.20 -6.54 9.89
C PHE A 773 -28.98 -8.02 10.23
N VAL A 774 -29.27 -8.93 9.31
CA VAL A 774 -28.99 -10.37 9.43
C VAL A 774 -27.48 -10.65 9.38
N ASP A 775 -26.72 -10.07 8.45
CA ASP A 775 -25.25 -10.20 8.37
C ASP A 775 -24.59 -9.69 9.67
N SER A 776 -25.01 -8.51 10.14
CA SER A 776 -24.51 -7.86 11.35
C SER A 776 -24.90 -8.58 12.63
N PHE A 777 -26.14 -9.08 12.75
CA PHE A 777 -26.52 -9.96 13.85
C PHE A 777 -25.66 -11.22 13.86
N LEU A 778 -25.62 -11.95 12.75
CA LEU A 778 -24.98 -13.27 12.69
C LEU A 778 -23.48 -13.17 12.97
N PHE A 779 -22.78 -12.12 12.50
CA PHE A 779 -21.38 -11.91 12.85
C PHE A 779 -21.18 -11.68 14.34
N ASN A 780 -21.90 -10.70 14.91
CA ASN A 780 -21.75 -10.36 16.32
C ASN A 780 -22.13 -11.54 17.22
N TYR A 781 -23.21 -12.24 16.89
CA TYR A 781 -23.61 -13.52 17.48
C TYR A 781 -22.50 -14.58 17.43
N SER A 782 -21.88 -14.79 16.27
CA SER A 782 -20.86 -15.83 16.07
C SER A 782 -19.65 -15.65 17.00
N VAL A 783 -19.21 -14.41 17.22
CA VAL A 783 -18.06 -14.11 18.08
C VAL A 783 -18.43 -14.00 19.57
N VAL A 784 -19.59 -13.41 19.89
CA VAL A 784 -20.10 -13.28 21.28
C VAL A 784 -20.41 -14.65 21.89
N LEU A 785 -20.82 -15.64 21.08
CA LEU A 785 -21.19 -16.97 21.56
C LEU A 785 -20.16 -17.60 22.50
N ILE A 786 -18.85 -17.47 22.23
CA ILE A 786 -17.83 -18.19 23.01
C ILE A 786 -17.61 -17.59 24.41
N THR A 787 -17.73 -16.26 24.57
CA THR A 787 -17.46 -15.58 25.86
C THR A 787 -18.68 -15.41 26.75
N SER A 788 -19.89 -15.49 26.19
CA SER A 788 -21.17 -15.27 26.89
C SER A 788 -21.51 -16.23 28.03
N GLY A 789 -20.72 -17.28 28.23
CA GLY A 789 -20.97 -18.32 29.23
C GLY A 789 -22.39 -18.94 29.12
N PRO A 790 -22.96 -19.40 30.25
CA PRO A 790 -24.30 -19.98 30.28
C PRO A 790 -25.44 -19.07 29.80
N LEU A 791 -25.25 -17.74 29.78
CA LEU A 791 -26.33 -16.80 29.43
C LEU A 791 -26.70 -16.90 27.94
N ALA A 792 -25.73 -17.10 27.04
CA ALA A 792 -26.03 -17.33 25.63
C ALA A 792 -26.93 -18.56 25.42
N LYS A 793 -26.70 -19.64 26.18
CA LYS A 793 -27.52 -20.86 26.12
C LYS A 793 -28.96 -20.65 26.61
N LYS A 794 -29.21 -19.63 27.45
CA LYS A 794 -30.54 -19.23 27.95
C LYS A 794 -31.26 -18.23 27.02
N LEU A 795 -30.53 -17.27 26.44
CA LEU A 795 -31.11 -16.13 25.72
C LEU A 795 -31.03 -16.22 24.18
N LEU A 796 -29.98 -16.86 23.64
CA LEU A 796 -29.72 -16.89 22.21
C LEU A 796 -30.17 -18.23 21.58
N PRO A 797 -30.62 -18.22 20.30
CA PRO A 797 -30.91 -19.46 19.59
C PRO A 797 -29.63 -20.26 19.33
N SER A 798 -29.76 -21.56 19.14
CA SER A 798 -28.66 -22.44 18.73
C SER A 798 -28.20 -22.15 17.28
N PRO A 799 -26.88 -22.18 16.98
CA PRO A 799 -26.36 -21.86 15.66
C PRO A 799 -26.77 -22.89 14.60
N PHE A 800 -27.01 -24.13 15.03
CA PHE A 800 -27.59 -25.23 14.25
C PHE A 800 -29.08 -25.01 13.89
N LYS A 801 -29.67 -23.86 14.23
CA LYS A 801 -31.05 -23.51 13.88
C LYS A 801 -31.15 -22.13 13.25
N ILE A 802 -30.49 -21.09 13.81
CA ILE A 802 -30.67 -19.71 13.34
C ILE A 802 -30.07 -19.45 11.95
N PHE A 803 -28.94 -20.09 11.63
CA PHE A 803 -28.31 -19.97 10.31
C PHE A 803 -29.12 -20.63 9.18
N ASP A 804 -29.93 -21.64 9.51
CA ASP A 804 -30.83 -22.32 8.59
C ASP A 804 -32.17 -21.59 8.50
N GLU A 805 -32.73 -21.15 9.64
CA GLU A 805 -33.93 -20.30 9.72
C GLU A 805 -33.81 -19.07 8.80
N TRP A 806 -32.63 -18.46 8.75
CA TRP A 806 -32.36 -17.22 8.02
C TRP A 806 -31.64 -17.42 6.68
N ARG A 807 -31.44 -18.67 6.22
CA ARG A 807 -30.68 -19.00 5.01
C ARG A 807 -31.11 -18.18 3.78
N SER A 808 -32.42 -18.07 3.56
CA SER A 808 -33.02 -17.32 2.44
C SER A 808 -32.74 -15.82 2.45
N VAL A 809 -32.57 -15.21 3.62
CA VAL A 809 -32.15 -13.80 3.77
C VAL A 809 -30.63 -13.70 3.65
N TYR A 810 -29.91 -14.66 4.21
CA TYR A 810 -28.45 -14.69 4.27
C TYR A 810 -27.81 -14.85 2.89
N GLU A 811 -28.38 -15.74 2.05
CA GLU A 811 -27.93 -16.02 0.69
C GLU A 811 -28.44 -15.00 -0.34
N TYR A 812 -29.42 -14.16 0.01
CA TYR A 812 -29.98 -13.16 -0.92
C TYR A 812 -28.88 -12.22 -1.46
N GLN A 813 -28.76 -12.18 -2.79
CA GLN A 813 -27.84 -11.32 -3.53
C GLN A 813 -28.62 -10.12 -4.13
N PRO A 814 -28.76 -8.99 -3.41
CA PRO A 814 -29.44 -7.81 -3.95
C PRO A 814 -28.72 -7.14 -5.12
N PHE A 815 -27.39 -7.25 -5.21
CA PHE A 815 -26.57 -6.54 -6.19
C PHE A 815 -25.67 -7.46 -7.01
N GLN A 816 -25.52 -7.15 -8.29
CA GLN A 816 -24.54 -7.78 -9.18
C GLN A 816 -23.15 -7.15 -8.91
N CYS A 817 -22.39 -7.78 -8.01
CA CYS A 817 -21.05 -7.36 -7.62
C CYS A 817 -19.97 -8.17 -8.37
N PHE A 818 -18.74 -7.62 -8.45
CA PHE A 818 -17.56 -8.31 -9.00
C PHE A 818 -17.33 -9.69 -8.36
N ALA A 819 -17.48 -9.78 -7.04
CA ALA A 819 -17.49 -11.02 -6.29
C ALA A 819 -18.82 -11.14 -5.52
N PRO A 820 -19.54 -12.28 -5.54
CA PRO A 820 -20.87 -12.39 -4.93
C PRO A 820 -20.88 -12.00 -3.44
N TRP A 821 -19.85 -12.39 -2.69
CA TRP A 821 -19.72 -12.11 -1.27
C TRP A 821 -19.56 -10.62 -0.90
N MET A 822 -19.44 -9.71 -1.88
CA MET A 822 -19.60 -8.26 -1.65
C MET A 822 -21.05 -7.88 -1.27
N ASN A 823 -22.00 -8.80 -1.39
CA ASN A 823 -23.34 -8.70 -0.79
C ASN A 823 -23.37 -9.03 0.73
N ASN A 824 -22.24 -9.42 1.33
CA ASN A 824 -22.13 -9.80 2.74
C ASN A 824 -21.26 -8.75 3.47
N PRO A 825 -21.84 -7.62 3.91
CA PRO A 825 -21.09 -6.43 4.31
C PRO A 825 -20.25 -6.57 5.59
N VAL A 826 -20.48 -7.60 6.40
CA VAL A 826 -19.70 -7.86 7.62
C VAL A 826 -18.82 -9.09 7.43
N PHE A 827 -19.38 -10.19 6.91
CA PHE A 827 -18.61 -11.43 6.73
C PHE A 827 -17.71 -11.47 5.50
N GLY A 828 -18.07 -10.78 4.41
CA GLY A 828 -17.42 -10.96 3.11
C GLY A 828 -17.31 -12.43 2.72
N ALA A 829 -16.13 -12.85 2.28
CA ALA A 829 -15.88 -14.24 1.89
C ALA A 829 -15.96 -15.24 3.06
N ALA A 830 -15.87 -14.79 4.32
CA ALA A 830 -15.79 -15.66 5.50
C ALA A 830 -17.15 -16.23 5.97
N THR A 831 -18.23 -15.89 5.27
CA THR A 831 -19.65 -16.26 5.45
C THR A 831 -19.89 -17.68 6.01
N LYS A 832 -19.29 -18.72 5.41
CA LYS A 832 -19.50 -20.12 5.84
C LYS A 832 -18.55 -20.55 6.96
N SER A 833 -17.33 -20.00 7.01
CA SER A 833 -16.38 -20.29 8.09
C SER A 833 -16.85 -19.73 9.43
N PHE A 834 -17.47 -18.55 9.47
CA PHE A 834 -18.06 -18.02 10.70
C PHE A 834 -19.31 -18.78 11.17
N GLU A 835 -20.08 -19.39 10.26
CA GLU A 835 -21.15 -20.32 10.64
C GLU A 835 -20.58 -21.56 11.37
N LEU A 836 -19.45 -22.10 10.90
CA LEU A 836 -18.74 -23.19 11.56
C LEU A 836 -18.12 -22.72 12.89
N ALA A 837 -17.53 -21.52 12.94
CA ALA A 837 -16.99 -20.92 14.17
C ALA A 837 -18.06 -20.73 15.24
N ALA A 838 -19.28 -20.30 14.87
CA ALA A 838 -20.42 -20.19 15.77
C ALA A 838 -20.87 -21.58 16.29
N LYS A 839 -20.97 -22.57 15.39
CA LYS A 839 -21.32 -23.96 15.74
C LYS A 839 -20.28 -24.58 16.68
N ALA A 840 -18.99 -24.37 16.44
CA ALA A 840 -17.90 -24.80 17.33
C ALA A 840 -17.92 -24.06 18.68
N SER A 841 -18.12 -22.73 18.68
CA SER A 841 -18.23 -21.92 19.90
C SER A 841 -19.40 -22.34 20.79
N TRP A 842 -20.50 -22.83 20.21
CA TRP A 842 -21.62 -23.39 20.96
C TRP A 842 -21.28 -24.72 21.64
N LEU A 843 -20.41 -25.55 21.05
CA LEU A 843 -19.95 -26.81 21.66
C LEU A 843 -19.04 -26.58 22.88
N VAL A 844 -18.38 -25.42 23.00
CA VAL A 844 -17.61 -25.05 24.22
C VAL A 844 -18.51 -25.07 25.46
N HIS A 845 -19.77 -24.59 25.36
CA HIS A 845 -20.78 -24.63 26.42
C HIS A 845 -21.42 -26.01 26.67
N LEU A 846 -20.93 -27.03 25.96
CA LEU A 846 -21.27 -28.45 26.13
C LEU A 846 -20.06 -29.28 26.58
N PHE A 847 -18.88 -28.67 26.79
CA PHE A 847 -17.69 -29.38 27.22
C PHE A 847 -17.79 -29.83 28.69
N PRO A 848 -17.39 -31.07 29.05
CA PRO A 848 -16.90 -32.15 28.18
C PRO A 848 -18.01 -32.76 27.32
N LEU A 849 -17.75 -32.92 26.02
CA LEU A 849 -18.74 -33.38 25.04
C LEU A 849 -19.17 -34.83 25.32
N ASN A 850 -20.47 -35.11 25.20
CA ASN A 850 -20.99 -36.48 25.11
C ASN A 850 -20.90 -37.02 23.68
N ASP A 851 -21.19 -38.31 23.48
CA ASP A 851 -21.06 -39.00 22.19
C ASP A 851 -21.76 -38.29 21.01
N ASN A 852 -22.94 -37.69 21.22
CA ASN A 852 -23.68 -36.99 20.15
C ASN A 852 -23.03 -35.64 19.80
N ASP A 853 -22.56 -34.92 20.81
CA ASP A 853 -21.85 -33.65 20.62
C ASP A 853 -20.45 -33.88 20.03
N MET A 854 -19.81 -35.01 20.36
CA MET A 854 -18.56 -35.48 19.77
C MET A 854 -18.74 -35.86 18.29
N VAL A 855 -19.80 -36.60 17.93
CA VAL A 855 -20.16 -36.86 16.52
C VAL A 855 -20.44 -35.54 15.78
N THR A 856 -21.06 -34.57 16.44
CA THR A 856 -21.29 -33.23 15.87
C THR A 856 -19.97 -32.47 15.65
N ALA A 857 -19.03 -32.52 16.60
CA ALA A 857 -17.70 -31.93 16.44
C ALA A 857 -16.92 -32.56 15.28
N CYS A 858 -16.93 -33.90 15.17
CA CYS A 858 -16.36 -34.64 14.04
C CYS A 858 -16.96 -34.21 12.69
N ALA A 859 -18.29 -34.04 12.63
CA ALA A 859 -18.98 -33.60 11.42
C ALA A 859 -18.60 -32.17 11.00
N LEU A 860 -18.55 -31.22 11.95
CA LEU A 860 -18.10 -29.84 11.69
C LEU A 860 -16.63 -29.78 11.28
N LEU A 861 -15.79 -30.63 11.87
CA LEU A 861 -14.37 -30.71 11.50
C LEU A 861 -14.22 -31.21 10.06
N ALA A 862 -14.95 -32.26 9.68
CA ALA A 862 -14.99 -32.76 8.31
C ALA A 862 -15.55 -31.71 7.32
N GLU A 863 -16.62 -31.00 7.67
CA GLU A 863 -17.18 -29.91 6.86
C GLU A 863 -16.16 -28.78 6.65
N SER A 864 -15.40 -28.41 7.68
CA SER A 864 -14.34 -27.40 7.57
C SER A 864 -13.17 -27.82 6.67
N TYR A 865 -12.91 -29.13 6.52
CA TYR A 865 -11.91 -29.66 5.59
C TYR A 865 -12.41 -29.72 4.14
N GLN A 866 -13.72 -29.84 3.94
CA GLN A 866 -14.37 -29.86 2.62
C GLN A 866 -14.69 -28.46 2.09
N LEU A 867 -14.59 -27.42 2.93
CA LEU A 867 -14.90 -26.04 2.59
C LEU A 867 -13.87 -25.43 1.61
N GLU A 868 -14.20 -25.42 0.32
CA GLU A 868 -13.44 -24.69 -0.69
C GLU A 868 -13.42 -23.17 -0.42
N LEU A 869 -12.27 -22.54 -0.67
CA LEU A 869 -12.15 -21.09 -0.64
C LEU A 869 -12.74 -20.48 -1.93
N PRO A 870 -13.45 -19.33 -1.85
CA PRO A 870 -13.96 -18.64 -3.04
C PRO A 870 -12.84 -18.28 -4.03
N LYS A 871 -12.95 -18.80 -5.25
CA LYS A 871 -11.97 -18.61 -6.33
C LYS A 871 -12.13 -17.21 -6.93
N LEU A 872 -11.10 -16.38 -6.82
CA LEU A 872 -11.10 -15.03 -7.39
C LEU A 872 -10.73 -15.03 -8.88
N SER A 873 -11.56 -14.36 -9.68
CA SER A 873 -11.23 -13.96 -11.04
C SER A 873 -9.99 -13.04 -11.06
N LYS A 874 -9.26 -13.05 -12.18
CA LYS A 874 -8.22 -12.04 -12.45
C LYS A 874 -8.85 -10.64 -12.39
N PRO A 875 -8.12 -9.61 -11.92
CA PRO A 875 -8.67 -8.26 -11.82
C PRO A 875 -9.16 -7.76 -13.17
N THR A 876 -10.43 -7.36 -13.23
CA THR A 876 -11.03 -6.66 -14.37
C THR A 876 -10.74 -5.16 -14.28
N LYS A 877 -11.22 -4.37 -15.24
CA LYS A 877 -11.11 -2.89 -15.20
C LYS A 877 -12.08 -2.24 -14.20
N GLU A 878 -12.91 -3.02 -13.51
CA GLU A 878 -14.08 -2.53 -12.75
C GLU A 878 -13.77 -2.19 -11.29
N LEU A 879 -12.65 -2.72 -10.74
CA LEU A 879 -12.18 -2.44 -9.39
C LEU A 879 -10.83 -1.71 -9.42
N SER A 880 -10.62 -0.80 -8.47
CA SER A 880 -9.27 -0.27 -8.23
C SER A 880 -8.35 -1.35 -7.65
N SER A 881 -7.04 -1.16 -7.79
CA SER A 881 -6.03 -2.06 -7.18
C SER A 881 -6.17 -2.17 -5.66
N ARG A 882 -6.70 -1.14 -4.99
CA ARG A 882 -6.97 -1.13 -3.54
C ARG A 882 -8.20 -1.98 -3.22
N ASP A 883 -9.29 -1.81 -3.97
CA ASP A 883 -10.53 -2.54 -3.75
C ASP A 883 -10.37 -4.04 -4.04
N PHE A 884 -9.66 -4.38 -5.13
CA PHE A 884 -9.28 -5.76 -5.42
C PHE A 884 -8.42 -6.38 -4.31
N LEU A 885 -7.50 -5.61 -3.69
CA LEU A 885 -6.73 -6.07 -2.54
C LEU A 885 -7.61 -6.33 -1.30
N HIS A 886 -8.57 -5.46 -1.00
CA HIS A 886 -9.54 -5.71 0.09
C HIS A 886 -10.39 -6.96 -0.18
N VAL A 887 -10.85 -7.16 -1.41
CA VAL A 887 -11.59 -8.37 -1.83
C VAL A 887 -10.71 -9.63 -1.73
N GLN A 888 -9.42 -9.54 -2.06
CA GLN A 888 -8.46 -10.64 -1.88
C GLN A 888 -8.21 -10.95 -0.40
N GLN A 889 -8.01 -9.95 0.45
CA GLN A 889 -7.82 -10.12 1.88
C GLN A 889 -9.08 -10.68 2.57
N SER A 890 -10.29 -10.40 2.06
CA SER A 890 -11.52 -11.05 2.51
C SER A 890 -11.44 -12.59 2.40
N VAL A 891 -10.85 -13.11 1.31
CA VAL A 891 -10.63 -14.56 1.12
C VAL A 891 -9.53 -15.10 2.06
N ALA A 892 -8.51 -14.29 2.38
CA ALA A 892 -7.51 -14.66 3.38
C ALA A 892 -8.13 -14.79 4.79
N VAL A 893 -9.01 -13.86 5.19
CA VAL A 893 -9.75 -13.94 6.47
C VAL A 893 -10.68 -15.16 6.51
N ASN A 894 -11.29 -15.55 5.38
CA ASN A 894 -12.06 -16.81 5.31
C ASN A 894 -11.20 -18.04 5.62
N ASP A 895 -9.98 -18.12 5.09
CA ASP A 895 -9.09 -19.26 5.32
C ASP A 895 -8.56 -19.29 6.77
N ILE A 896 -8.17 -18.14 7.32
CA ILE A 896 -7.85 -17.98 8.75
C ILE A 896 -9.02 -18.45 9.63
N CYS A 897 -10.25 -18.00 9.35
CA CYS A 897 -11.44 -18.37 10.12
C CYS A 897 -11.71 -19.88 10.08
N LYS A 898 -11.53 -20.51 8.91
CA LYS A 898 -11.64 -21.97 8.73
C LYS A 898 -10.60 -22.72 9.57
N LEU A 899 -9.33 -22.30 9.51
CA LEU A 899 -8.22 -22.93 10.23
C LEU A 899 -8.32 -22.72 11.76
N ALA A 900 -8.73 -21.54 12.22
CA ALA A 900 -8.98 -21.29 13.65
C ALA A 900 -10.17 -22.13 14.17
N THR A 901 -11.20 -22.33 13.35
CA THR A 901 -12.30 -23.26 13.68
C THR A 901 -11.83 -24.71 13.79
N GLN A 902 -10.87 -25.13 12.95
CA GLN A 902 -10.23 -26.45 13.09
C GLN A 902 -9.47 -26.59 14.41
N LEU A 903 -8.70 -25.57 14.82
CA LEU A 903 -8.00 -25.57 16.12
C LEU A 903 -8.96 -25.75 17.30
N LEU A 904 -10.06 -24.99 17.33
CA LEU A 904 -11.07 -25.10 18.39
C LEU A 904 -11.76 -26.47 18.42
N LEU A 905 -12.12 -27.02 17.25
CA LEU A 905 -12.74 -28.36 17.16
C LEU A 905 -11.76 -29.47 17.58
N ILE A 906 -10.48 -29.38 17.20
CA ILE A 906 -9.44 -30.31 17.63
C ILE A 906 -9.25 -30.25 19.15
N ARG A 907 -9.25 -29.04 19.76
CA ARG A 907 -9.20 -28.86 21.22
C ARG A 907 -10.37 -29.54 21.93
N LEU A 908 -11.59 -29.35 21.41
CA LEU A 908 -12.82 -29.92 21.97
C LEU A 908 -12.85 -31.46 21.89
N MET A 909 -12.39 -32.03 20.77
CA MET A 909 -12.34 -33.48 20.54
C MET A 909 -11.19 -34.17 21.29
N HIS A 910 -10.07 -33.47 21.47
CA HIS A 910 -8.84 -34.02 22.06
C HIS A 910 -8.31 -33.11 23.18
N PRO A 911 -9.01 -33.01 24.32
CA PRO A 911 -8.61 -32.14 25.43
C PRO A 911 -7.28 -32.54 26.09
N THR A 912 -6.83 -33.78 25.92
CA THR A 912 -5.49 -34.24 26.37
C THR A 912 -4.37 -34.00 25.35
N LEU A 913 -4.65 -33.35 24.21
CA LEU A 913 -3.62 -33.01 23.23
C LEU A 913 -2.73 -31.88 23.73
N GLU A 914 -1.43 -31.97 23.43
CA GLU A 914 -0.42 -30.98 23.81
C GLU A 914 -0.30 -29.86 22.78
N LEU A 915 0.20 -28.69 23.21
CA LEU A 915 0.31 -27.47 22.40
C LEU A 915 1.27 -27.64 21.21
N GLY A 916 2.45 -28.21 21.46
CA GLY A 916 3.48 -28.49 20.44
C GLY A 916 3.19 -29.70 19.54
N HIS A 917 1.98 -30.27 19.57
CA HIS A 917 1.61 -31.37 18.70
C HIS A 917 1.54 -30.90 17.23
N GLU A 918 2.19 -31.63 16.31
CA GLU A 918 2.45 -31.18 14.93
C GLU A 918 1.22 -30.60 14.21
N ILE A 919 0.04 -31.20 14.37
CA ILE A 919 -1.21 -30.73 13.76
C ILE A 919 -1.59 -29.32 14.22
N VAL A 920 -1.38 -28.99 15.50
CA VAL A 920 -1.67 -27.68 16.11
C VAL A 920 -0.67 -26.66 15.55
N SER A 921 0.63 -26.91 15.70
CA SER A 921 1.70 -26.03 15.22
C SER A 921 1.64 -25.79 13.70
N CYS A 922 1.22 -26.80 12.92
CA CYS A 922 1.01 -26.71 11.48
C CYS A 922 -0.15 -25.76 11.13
N ARG A 923 -1.29 -25.86 11.83
CA ARG A 923 -2.45 -24.96 11.62
C ARG A 923 -2.16 -23.54 12.07
N VAL A 924 -1.47 -23.36 13.20
CA VAL A 924 -1.02 -22.04 13.67
C VAL A 924 -0.10 -21.38 12.65
N ARG A 925 0.94 -22.08 12.19
CA ARG A 925 1.86 -21.54 11.16
C ARG A 925 1.13 -21.15 9.88
N GLN A 926 0.20 -21.98 9.40
CA GLN A 926 -0.64 -21.66 8.24
C GLN A 926 -1.46 -20.39 8.45
N ILE A 927 -2.11 -20.23 9.62
CA ILE A 927 -2.85 -19.00 9.95
C ILE A 927 -1.94 -17.80 9.94
N LEU A 928 -0.78 -17.87 10.58
CA LEU A 928 0.14 -16.74 10.73
C LEU A 928 0.79 -16.36 9.39
N ASP A 929 1.13 -17.32 8.53
CA ASP A 929 1.62 -17.07 7.17
C ASP A 929 0.55 -16.38 6.30
N ILE A 930 -0.73 -16.75 6.43
CA ILE A 930 -1.85 -16.07 5.74
C ILE A 930 -2.08 -14.67 6.34
N ALA A 931 -2.04 -14.53 7.66
CA ALA A 931 -2.19 -13.26 8.37
C ALA A 931 -1.09 -12.26 7.98
N LYS A 932 0.15 -12.73 7.78
CA LYS A 932 1.30 -11.96 7.25
C LYS A 932 1.07 -11.44 5.81
N THR A 933 0.00 -11.85 5.10
CA THR A 933 -0.42 -11.28 3.79
C THR A 933 -1.48 -10.17 3.88
N ILE A 934 -2.14 -10.01 5.04
CA ILE A 934 -3.10 -8.92 5.29
C ILE A 934 -2.30 -7.65 5.59
N CYS A 935 -2.70 -6.52 4.99
CA CYS A 935 -2.02 -5.24 5.25
C CYS A 935 -2.15 -4.85 6.72
N LYS A 936 -1.09 -4.31 7.33
CA LYS A 936 -1.09 -3.91 8.76
C LYS A 936 -2.23 -2.94 9.10
N ASP A 937 -2.57 -2.07 8.15
CA ASP A 937 -3.58 -1.02 8.27
C ASP A 937 -4.92 -1.42 7.60
N SER A 938 -5.11 -2.72 7.31
CA SER A 938 -6.37 -3.21 6.75
C SER A 938 -7.47 -3.13 7.79
N THR A 939 -8.58 -2.47 7.43
CA THR A 939 -9.80 -2.45 8.25
C THR A 939 -10.26 -3.87 8.63
N LEU A 940 -9.96 -4.88 7.80
CA LEU A 940 -10.39 -6.28 8.00
C LEU A 940 -9.95 -6.87 9.34
N TRP A 941 -8.92 -6.34 10.01
CA TRP A 941 -8.53 -6.78 11.34
C TRP A 941 -9.67 -6.71 12.37
N VAL A 942 -10.67 -5.84 12.24
CA VAL A 942 -11.75 -5.77 13.26
C VAL A 942 -12.59 -7.05 13.35
N ILE A 943 -12.77 -7.78 12.24
CA ILE A 943 -13.45 -9.09 12.27
C ILE A 943 -12.52 -10.26 12.64
N CYS A 944 -11.23 -9.99 12.89
CA CYS A 944 -10.23 -10.99 13.24
C CYS A 944 -10.13 -11.25 14.77
N SER A 945 -10.92 -10.60 15.62
CA SER A 945 -10.80 -10.68 17.09
C SER A 945 -10.86 -12.11 17.64
N TRP A 946 -11.94 -12.84 17.34
CA TRP A 946 -12.09 -14.26 17.67
C TRP A 946 -10.99 -15.11 17.03
N LEU A 947 -10.57 -14.77 15.81
CA LEU A 947 -9.57 -15.52 15.05
C LEU A 947 -8.18 -15.45 15.71
N LEU A 948 -7.76 -14.24 16.10
CA LEU A 948 -6.49 -13.99 16.78
C LEU A 948 -6.49 -14.52 18.21
N MET A 949 -7.62 -14.44 18.93
CA MET A 949 -7.77 -15.07 20.25
C MET A 949 -7.58 -16.60 20.18
N ILE A 950 -8.32 -17.28 19.29
CA ILE A 950 -8.21 -18.75 19.14
C ILE A 950 -6.83 -19.17 18.64
N THR A 951 -6.22 -18.39 17.73
CA THR A 951 -4.87 -18.67 17.23
C THR A 951 -3.83 -18.45 18.32
N GLY A 952 -3.89 -17.33 19.05
CA GLY A 952 -2.96 -16.95 20.10
C GLY A 952 -2.89 -17.96 21.23
N LEU A 953 -4.03 -18.48 21.68
CA LEU A 953 -4.07 -19.58 22.65
C LEU A 953 -3.27 -20.81 22.20
N CYS A 954 -3.17 -21.04 20.89
CA CYS A 954 -2.45 -22.16 20.28
C CYS A 954 -0.96 -21.85 19.98
N VAL A 955 -0.45 -20.64 20.28
CA VAL A 955 0.95 -20.26 20.02
C VAL A 955 1.90 -20.67 21.15
N GLU A 956 2.99 -21.33 20.76
CA GLU A 956 4.04 -21.82 21.66
C GLU A 956 5.29 -20.91 21.72
N ASN A 957 5.71 -20.32 20.58
CA ASN A 957 6.97 -19.57 20.47
C ASN A 957 6.76 -18.04 20.55
N ASP A 958 7.76 -17.34 21.09
CA ASP A 958 7.61 -15.92 21.43
C ASP A 958 7.58 -14.96 20.22
N GLU A 959 8.17 -15.32 19.07
CA GLU A 959 8.08 -14.51 17.84
C GLU A 959 6.62 -14.46 17.33
N ASP A 960 5.97 -15.63 17.28
CA ASP A 960 4.56 -15.71 16.88
C ASP A 960 3.61 -15.16 17.97
N ARG A 961 3.99 -15.21 19.27
CA ARG A 961 3.22 -14.56 20.36
C ARG A 961 3.21 -13.06 20.18
N GLU A 962 4.40 -12.46 20.07
CA GLU A 962 4.52 -11.02 19.89
C GLU A 962 3.91 -10.59 18.56
N PHE A 963 3.98 -11.39 17.49
CA PHE A 963 3.20 -11.12 16.27
C PHE A 963 1.68 -11.07 16.52
N VAL A 964 1.10 -11.97 17.34
CA VAL A 964 -0.33 -11.89 17.68
C VAL A 964 -0.63 -10.64 18.51
N LEU A 965 0.16 -10.36 19.55
CA LEU A 965 -0.02 -9.17 20.39
C LEU A 965 0.15 -7.87 19.59
N ASP A 966 1.14 -7.77 18.72
CA ASP A 966 1.42 -6.61 17.87
C ASP A 966 0.27 -6.31 16.88
N ASN A 967 -0.47 -7.34 16.44
CA ASN A 967 -1.68 -7.16 15.64
C ASN A 967 -2.90 -6.79 16.51
N CYS A 968 -3.04 -7.35 17.71
CA CYS A 968 -4.10 -6.97 18.66
C CYS A 968 -3.94 -5.53 19.15
N ARG A 969 -2.74 -5.13 19.62
CA ARG A 969 -2.40 -3.77 20.07
C ARG A 969 -2.68 -2.74 18.97
N ARG A 970 -2.22 -2.98 17.74
CA ARG A 970 -2.49 -2.10 16.58
C ARG A 970 -3.98 -2.05 16.20
N ALA A 971 -4.72 -3.14 16.35
CA ALA A 971 -6.16 -3.16 16.17
C ALA A 971 -6.89 -2.37 17.28
N ALA A 972 -6.37 -2.37 18.51
CA ALA A 972 -6.86 -1.51 19.60
C ALA A 972 -6.75 -0.03 19.21
N GLU A 973 -5.60 0.40 18.71
CA GLU A 973 -5.36 1.78 18.26
C GLU A 973 -6.21 2.16 17.04
N LEU A 974 -6.22 1.32 16.01
CA LEU A 974 -6.90 1.55 14.73
C LEU A 974 -8.42 1.63 14.86
N PHE A 975 -9.01 0.78 15.72
CA PHE A 975 -10.46 0.71 15.93
C PHE A 975 -10.93 1.40 17.22
N ARG A 976 -10.02 1.78 18.13
CA ARG A 976 -10.33 2.37 19.44
C ARG A 976 -11.31 1.56 20.28
N ALA A 977 -11.16 0.24 20.22
CA ALA A 977 -12.05 -0.71 20.89
C ALA A 977 -11.31 -1.48 22.00
N ALA A 978 -11.76 -1.31 23.25
CA ALA A 978 -11.11 -1.89 24.43
C ALA A 978 -11.10 -3.42 24.46
N LEU A 979 -11.93 -4.08 23.65
CA LEU A 979 -11.85 -5.52 23.37
C LEU A 979 -10.43 -5.98 23.03
N TRP A 980 -9.69 -5.22 22.22
CA TRP A 980 -8.37 -5.65 21.74
C TRP A 980 -7.30 -5.68 22.83
N ALA A 981 -7.36 -4.74 23.78
CA ALA A 981 -6.55 -4.81 24.99
C ALA A 981 -6.90 -6.05 25.81
N LYS A 982 -8.19 -6.29 26.05
CA LYS A 982 -8.68 -7.49 26.77
C LYS A 982 -8.23 -8.82 26.13
N ILE A 983 -8.10 -8.88 24.81
CA ILE A 983 -7.55 -10.06 24.12
C ILE A 983 -6.05 -10.21 24.37
N CYS A 984 -5.29 -9.11 24.50
CA CYS A 984 -3.89 -9.19 24.95
C CYS A 984 -3.84 -9.69 26.39
N ASP A 985 -4.57 -9.06 27.31
CA ASP A 985 -4.62 -9.43 28.74
C ASP A 985 -4.90 -10.93 28.93
N PHE A 986 -5.91 -11.47 28.23
CA PHE A 986 -6.31 -12.89 28.26
C PHE A 986 -5.30 -13.84 27.61
N LEU A 987 -4.56 -13.40 26.59
CA LEU A 987 -3.50 -14.21 25.97
C LEU A 987 -2.24 -14.22 26.83
N GLU A 988 -1.89 -13.08 27.42
CA GLU A 988 -0.78 -12.95 28.38
C GLU A 988 -1.07 -13.76 29.67
N GLU A 989 -2.32 -13.77 30.18
CA GLU A 989 -2.75 -14.70 31.24
C GLU A 989 -2.68 -16.18 30.80
N ALA A 990 -3.13 -16.50 29.57
CA ALA A 990 -3.09 -17.86 29.06
C ALA A 990 -1.66 -18.40 28.89
N TRP A 991 -0.70 -17.59 28.45
CA TRP A 991 0.70 -18.01 28.31
C TRP A 991 1.45 -17.99 29.65
N GLY A 992 1.14 -17.04 30.54
CA GLY A 992 1.84 -16.84 31.80
C GLY A 992 3.29 -16.37 31.61
N CYS A 993 4.16 -16.73 32.55
CA CYS A 993 5.58 -16.36 32.53
C CYS A 993 6.48 -17.59 32.75
N ALA A 994 7.80 -17.41 32.63
CA ALA A 994 8.78 -18.49 32.75
C ALA A 994 8.71 -19.23 34.11
N ASP A 995 8.47 -18.50 35.20
CA ASP A 995 8.35 -19.06 36.56
C ASP A 995 6.95 -19.62 36.87
N HIS A 996 5.92 -19.12 36.17
CA HIS A 996 4.52 -19.45 36.37
C HIS A 996 3.85 -19.67 35.00
N PRO A 997 4.01 -20.87 34.39
CA PRO A 997 3.41 -21.15 33.09
C PRO A 997 1.89 -21.09 33.18
N GLY A 998 1.28 -20.37 32.24
CA GLY A 998 -0.17 -20.20 32.18
C GLY A 998 -0.89 -21.49 31.79
N PRO A 999 -2.24 -21.50 31.83
CA PRO A 999 -3.05 -22.65 31.44
C PRO A 999 -2.91 -23.04 29.94
N GLY A 1000 -2.27 -22.20 29.13
CA GLY A 1000 -2.17 -22.34 27.68
C GLY A 1000 -3.54 -22.40 27.04
N TRP A 1001 -3.68 -23.20 25.98
CA TRP A 1001 -4.98 -23.43 25.32
C TRP A 1001 -6.05 -24.16 26.18
N ASN A 1002 -5.81 -24.43 27.47
CA ASN A 1002 -6.88 -24.79 28.40
C ASN A 1002 -7.72 -23.60 28.85
N HIS A 1003 -7.22 -22.36 28.71
CA HIS A 1003 -7.93 -21.14 29.13
C HIS A 1003 -9.28 -20.97 28.41
N ILE A 1004 -9.44 -21.57 27.22
CA ILE A 1004 -10.71 -21.65 26.47
C ILE A 1004 -11.83 -22.43 27.17
N PHE A 1005 -11.52 -23.13 28.28
CA PHE A 1005 -12.48 -23.82 29.12
C PHE A 1005 -12.69 -23.13 30.48
N ASP A 1006 -11.95 -22.07 30.79
CA ASP A 1006 -12.24 -21.25 31.97
C ASP A 1006 -13.32 -20.22 31.65
N VAL A 1007 -14.55 -20.53 32.09
CA VAL A 1007 -15.72 -19.67 31.92
C VAL A 1007 -15.53 -18.30 32.60
N LYS A 1008 -14.76 -18.18 33.69
CA LYS A 1008 -14.51 -16.88 34.34
C LYS A 1008 -13.58 -16.01 33.51
N ALA A 1009 -12.50 -16.59 32.99
CA ALA A 1009 -11.58 -15.88 32.11
C ALA A 1009 -12.29 -15.42 30.83
N LEU A 1010 -13.10 -16.30 30.22
CA LEU A 1010 -13.92 -15.95 29.05
C LEU A 1010 -14.96 -14.85 29.35
N LEU A 1011 -15.54 -14.80 30.54
CA LEU A 1011 -16.47 -13.71 30.93
C LEU A 1011 -15.77 -12.34 31.11
N THR A 1012 -14.43 -12.27 31.10
CA THR A 1012 -13.73 -10.99 31.00
C THR A 1012 -13.81 -10.39 29.58
N LEU A 1013 -13.96 -11.23 28.55
CA LEU A 1013 -13.86 -10.85 27.13
C LEU A 1013 -15.21 -10.46 26.52
N CYS A 1014 -15.23 -9.33 25.81
CA CYS A 1014 -16.44 -8.78 25.18
C CYS A 1014 -16.31 -8.75 23.64
N LEU A 1015 -16.14 -9.93 23.03
CA LEU A 1015 -15.92 -10.14 21.59
C LEU A 1015 -17.01 -9.56 20.69
#